data_AF-A0A957Q797-F1
#
_entry.id   AF-A0A957Q797-F1
#
_cell.length_a   1.000
_cell.length_b   1.000
_cell.length_c   1.000
_cell.angle_alpha   90.00
_cell.angle_beta   90.00
_cell.angle_gamma   90.00
#
_symmetry.space_group_name_H-M   'P 1'
#
loop_
_entity.id
_entity.type
_entity.pdbx_description
1 polymer ?
#
loop_
_entity_poly.entity_id
_entity_poly.type
_entity_poly.pdbx_seq_one_letter_code
_entity_poly.pdbx_strand_id
1 'polypeptide(L)'
;MLNIQLLGGFKLAHRGEAVADLIRPRGKSLLAYLLLHHATPQDRAHLAATFWPETSDSQARTNLRRELHQLRQLSPLLTALIQSDGQSVQWQMPDDGVLDVTKFNQLLTAANRAAEHAERITCYRTAIEIYQGDLLPGLYDEWLLPIREELRQSYIRALEMLTALLVNEREYTAATTLTQRLLQYDPLYEAGYRQLMELYALQNDRARALHTYHSCVTVLERELGVPPSAEIETLYQRLLNVEPQPTAARRPNPATALQLVGRKAEWQTLLKAWRQAAQGRAHTVLIEGEAGIGKTRLAEELLEWVNRQGIPSARTRSYAAEGALAYAPVIEWFRSPALHKAIAALDPVWQSELERLLPELITEFPDLPHPEPLNERWQRQRLFEALARAMTVDEHPKLLLIDDLQWCDQETLEWLRFLLHFAATAPLLVVGTVRSEEVEDTHPLYALRRELRISNQWTVIDLSPLSSEETTELATQVWGDYLDKETTKRLMQASEGNPLFVVEMVQSGVWATPAEAMPDSDNESQTLPPKVYAVIQHRLTQLSPEARQLVALAATIGRSFAFDVLAQASGKNEDEIVSALDELWRRRVIREQGAHEYDFSHDRIREAVYSELSPIRRKMIHQRVAQVLEIASRSDPDPVSAQLAFHYERADLFQQAIDWYQQAALVAQRFFAHVESIAYLESGLALLEQLQQDESYATKKLHLLLLLDSAISY
;
A
#
# COMPACT_ATOMS: atom_id res chain seq x y z
N MET A 1 3.54 -46.42 16.02
CA MET A 1 4.34 -45.42 15.32
C MET A 1 4.93 -44.47 16.33
N LEU A 2 6.26 -44.41 16.35
CA LEU A 2 7.05 -43.51 17.18
C LEU A 2 7.48 -42.32 16.33
N ASN A 3 7.01 -41.12 16.67
CA ASN A 3 7.36 -39.88 15.97
C ASN A 3 8.25 -39.03 16.86
N ILE A 4 9.40 -38.65 16.32
CA ILE A 4 10.44 -37.91 17.02
C ILE A 4 10.75 -36.65 16.22
N GLN A 5 10.50 -35.50 16.83
CA GLN A 5 10.76 -34.19 16.26
C GLN A 5 11.86 -33.50 17.07
N LEU A 6 12.98 -33.18 16.42
CA LEU A 6 14.12 -32.44 16.97
C LEU A 6 14.34 -31.09 16.26
N LEU A 7 13.82 -30.92 15.03
CA LEU A 7 13.86 -29.67 14.25
C LEU A 7 12.73 -28.73 14.72
N GLY A 8 13.11 -27.55 15.20
CA GLY A 8 12.19 -26.55 15.76
C GLY A 8 11.70 -26.84 17.18
N GLY A 9 12.11 -27.95 17.81
CA GLY A 9 11.71 -28.29 19.18
C GLY A 9 12.06 -29.72 19.57
N PHE A 10 11.72 -30.14 20.79
CA PHE A 10 11.89 -31.53 21.25
C PHE A 10 10.51 -32.15 21.51
N LYS A 11 10.05 -33.05 20.63
CA LYS A 11 8.82 -33.83 20.83
C LYS A 11 9.10 -35.31 20.58
N LEU A 12 8.65 -36.14 21.51
CA LEU A 12 8.70 -37.60 21.40
C LEU A 12 7.31 -38.13 21.70
N ALA A 13 6.66 -38.68 20.68
CA ALA A 13 5.29 -39.17 20.75
C ALA A 13 5.22 -40.63 20.29
N HIS A 14 4.54 -41.48 21.05
CA HIS A 14 4.30 -42.87 20.67
C HIS A 14 2.80 -43.15 20.68
N ARG A 15 2.25 -43.57 19.53
CA ARG A 15 0.80 -43.77 19.35
C ARG A 15 -0.06 -42.55 19.74
N GLY A 16 0.48 -41.35 19.62
CA GLY A 16 -0.21 -40.08 19.92
C GLY A 16 -0.01 -39.55 21.36
N GLU A 17 0.61 -40.30 22.26
CA GLU A 17 0.90 -39.84 23.63
C GLU A 17 2.29 -39.19 23.72
N ALA A 18 2.36 -37.98 24.26
CA ALA A 18 3.60 -37.22 24.43
C ALA A 18 4.38 -37.69 25.68
N VAL A 19 5.65 -38.06 25.50
CA VAL A 19 6.55 -38.50 26.59
C VAL A 19 7.56 -37.41 26.96
N ALA A 20 7.68 -36.36 26.14
CA ALA A 20 8.74 -35.35 26.20
C ALA A 20 8.67 -34.34 27.36
N ASP A 21 7.49 -34.06 27.91
CA ASP A 21 7.29 -32.99 28.89
C ASP A 21 7.86 -33.30 30.28
N LEU A 22 8.10 -34.57 30.57
CA LEU A 22 8.62 -35.05 31.86
C LEU A 22 10.16 -35.09 31.92
N ILE A 23 10.84 -34.81 30.81
CA ILE A 23 12.29 -34.97 30.69
C ILE A 23 13.01 -33.67 31.06
N ARG A 24 13.96 -33.74 32.01
CA ARG A 24 14.80 -32.61 32.40
C ARG A 24 15.74 -32.18 31.26
N PRO A 25 16.21 -30.91 31.20
CA PRO A 25 17.06 -30.42 30.10
C PRO A 25 18.27 -31.30 29.79
N ARG A 26 19.01 -31.76 30.82
CA ARG A 26 20.17 -32.65 30.63
C ARG A 26 19.77 -34.02 30.07
N GLY A 27 18.64 -34.56 30.51
CA GLY A 27 18.07 -35.80 29.96
C GLY A 27 17.61 -35.64 28.51
N LYS A 28 17.04 -34.48 28.14
CA LYS A 28 16.66 -34.16 26.75
C LYS A 28 17.89 -34.14 25.85
N SER A 29 18.98 -33.50 26.30
CA SER A 29 20.23 -33.43 25.55
C SER A 29 20.88 -34.81 25.37
N LEU A 30 20.97 -35.62 26.43
CA LEU A 30 21.48 -36.99 26.34
C LEU A 30 20.63 -37.87 25.40
N LEU A 31 19.31 -37.77 25.51
CA LEU A 31 18.39 -38.51 24.66
C LEU A 31 18.50 -38.07 23.20
N ALA A 32 18.56 -36.76 22.93
CA ALA A 32 18.79 -36.21 21.59
C ALA A 32 20.09 -36.73 20.97
N TYR A 33 21.18 -36.80 21.74
CA TYR A 33 22.44 -37.37 21.26
C TYR A 33 22.28 -38.84 20.87
N LEU A 34 21.66 -39.66 21.73
CA LEU A 34 21.41 -41.08 21.43
C LEU A 34 20.50 -41.26 20.20
N LEU A 35 19.55 -40.36 19.99
CA LEU A 35 18.65 -40.36 18.82
C LEU A 35 19.38 -40.00 17.53
N LEU A 36 20.20 -38.96 17.53
CA LEU A 36 20.98 -38.54 16.36
C LEU A 36 22.03 -39.59 15.98
N HIS A 37 22.57 -40.31 16.97
CA HIS A 37 23.57 -41.36 16.79
C HIS A 37 22.99 -42.79 16.92
N HIS A 38 21.68 -42.98 16.70
CA HIS A 38 21.03 -44.29 16.91
C HIS A 38 21.60 -45.44 16.07
N ALA A 39 22.24 -45.13 14.93
CA ALA A 39 22.83 -46.13 14.05
C ALA A 39 24.07 -46.84 14.65
N THR A 40 24.70 -46.30 15.68
CA THR A 40 25.91 -46.88 16.29
C THR A 40 25.85 -46.90 17.82
N PRO A 41 26.37 -47.95 18.49
CA PRO A 41 26.53 -47.95 19.95
C PRO A 41 27.48 -46.85 20.41
N GLN A 42 27.10 -46.13 21.47
CA GLN A 42 27.88 -45.01 22.03
C GLN A 42 28.64 -45.44 23.28
N ASP A 43 29.93 -45.11 23.34
CA ASP A 43 30.78 -45.45 24.49
C ASP A 43 30.39 -44.66 25.75
N ARG A 44 30.30 -45.34 26.89
CA ARG A 44 29.89 -44.75 28.16
C ARG A 44 30.91 -43.76 28.73
N ALA A 45 32.20 -43.98 28.50
CA ALA A 45 33.22 -43.05 28.94
C ALA A 45 33.17 -41.76 28.11
N HIS A 46 32.97 -41.88 26.79
CA HIS A 46 32.76 -40.74 25.90
C HIS A 46 31.53 -39.92 26.31
N LEU A 47 30.36 -40.56 26.47
CA LEU A 47 29.14 -39.88 26.91
C LEU A 47 29.32 -39.21 28.29
N ALA A 48 30.02 -39.85 29.22
CA ALA A 48 30.27 -39.26 30.53
C ALA A 48 31.11 -37.97 30.42
N ALA A 49 32.19 -38.00 29.62
CA ALA A 49 33.06 -36.85 29.41
C ALA A 49 32.34 -35.70 28.69
N THR A 50 31.54 -35.99 27.66
CA THR A 50 30.84 -34.97 26.85
C THR A 50 29.78 -34.22 27.66
N PHE A 51 29.01 -34.91 28.52
CA PHE A 51 27.89 -34.30 29.24
C PHE A 51 28.26 -33.75 30.63
N TRP A 52 29.40 -34.18 31.20
CA TRP A 52 29.91 -33.70 32.50
C TRP A 52 31.42 -33.42 32.48
N PRO A 53 31.88 -32.47 31.63
CA PRO A 53 33.31 -32.19 31.46
C PRO A 53 33.98 -31.67 32.74
N GLU A 54 33.21 -31.01 33.62
CA GLU A 54 33.71 -30.39 34.86
C GLU A 54 33.91 -31.37 36.03
N THR A 55 33.71 -32.67 35.82
CA THR A 55 33.78 -33.68 36.89
C THR A 55 34.82 -34.74 36.60
N SER A 56 35.34 -35.39 37.65
CA SER A 56 36.25 -36.52 37.46
C SER A 56 35.57 -37.68 36.72
N ASP A 57 36.33 -38.48 35.98
CA ASP A 57 35.82 -39.63 35.20
C ASP A 57 34.89 -40.56 35.99
N SER A 58 35.21 -40.82 37.27
CA SER A 58 34.39 -41.67 38.13
C SER A 58 33.04 -41.02 38.49
N GLN A 59 33.05 -39.71 38.72
CA GLN A 59 31.86 -38.93 39.03
C GLN A 59 30.99 -38.74 37.77
N ALA A 60 31.58 -38.46 36.62
CA ALA A 60 30.90 -38.33 35.33
C ALA A 60 30.17 -39.63 34.96
N ARG A 61 30.83 -40.79 35.09
CA ARG A 61 30.21 -42.11 34.86
C ARG A 61 29.06 -42.41 35.84
N THR A 62 29.17 -41.93 37.07
CA THR A 62 28.11 -42.07 38.09
C THR A 62 26.90 -41.19 37.73
N ASN A 63 27.14 -39.94 37.31
CA ASN A 63 26.09 -39.04 36.83
C ASN A 63 25.38 -39.61 35.60
N LEU A 64 26.12 -40.15 34.62
CA LEU A 64 25.56 -40.82 33.44
C LEU A 64 24.66 -42.01 33.82
N ARG A 65 25.10 -42.87 34.76
CA ARG A 65 24.26 -43.99 35.25
C ARG A 65 22.96 -43.47 35.87
N ARG A 66 23.03 -42.41 36.67
CA ARG A 66 21.87 -41.81 37.33
C ARG A 66 20.88 -41.23 36.32
N GLU A 67 21.35 -40.47 35.33
CA GLU A 67 20.46 -39.90 34.29
C GLU A 67 19.82 -40.98 33.42
N LEU A 68 20.58 -42.00 33.00
CA LEU A 68 20.01 -43.12 32.23
C LEU A 68 18.96 -43.88 33.02
N HIS A 69 19.18 -44.08 34.33
CA HIS A 69 18.19 -44.70 35.20
C HIS A 69 16.91 -43.84 35.33
N GLN A 70 17.07 -42.52 35.50
CA GLN A 70 15.94 -41.59 35.55
C GLN A 70 15.15 -41.59 34.24
N LEU A 71 15.82 -41.50 33.08
CA LEU A 71 15.16 -41.56 31.77
C LEU A 71 14.33 -42.84 31.59
N ARG A 72 14.87 -44.00 31.99
CA ARG A 72 14.14 -45.28 31.92
C ARG A 72 12.91 -45.31 32.83
N GLN A 73 12.98 -44.72 34.02
CA GLN A 73 11.84 -44.67 34.94
C GLN A 73 10.68 -43.79 34.46
N LEU A 74 10.93 -42.83 33.55
CA LEU A 74 9.89 -41.92 33.06
C LEU A 74 8.85 -42.61 32.16
N SER A 75 9.23 -43.68 31.46
CA SER A 75 8.31 -44.41 30.58
C SER A 75 8.79 -45.84 30.30
N PRO A 76 7.90 -46.85 30.29
CA PRO A 76 8.22 -48.20 29.80
C PRO A 76 8.82 -48.21 28.39
N LEU A 77 8.42 -47.24 27.55
CA LEU A 77 8.95 -47.08 26.20
C LEU A 77 10.44 -46.73 26.20
N LEU A 78 10.86 -45.75 27.02
CA LEU A 78 12.27 -45.37 27.13
C LEU A 78 13.12 -46.50 27.70
N THR A 79 12.55 -47.33 28.58
CA THR A 79 13.21 -48.55 29.08
C THR A 79 13.47 -49.57 27.97
N ALA A 80 12.51 -49.77 27.05
CA ALA A 80 12.66 -50.71 25.95
C ALA A 80 13.63 -50.21 24.86
N LEU A 81 13.64 -48.90 24.57
CA LEU A 81 14.40 -48.32 23.47
C LEU A 81 15.84 -47.93 23.83
N ILE A 82 16.13 -47.63 25.10
CA ILE A 82 17.50 -47.34 25.56
C ILE A 82 18.15 -48.65 26.01
N GLN A 83 18.95 -49.27 25.16
CA GLN A 83 19.76 -50.43 25.53
C GLN A 83 21.11 -49.98 26.09
N SER A 84 21.59 -50.66 27.13
CA SER A 84 22.92 -50.41 27.69
C SER A 84 23.55 -51.68 28.19
N ASP A 85 24.82 -51.88 27.90
CA ASP A 85 25.67 -52.88 28.55
C ASP A 85 26.72 -52.19 29.46
N GLY A 86 27.76 -52.93 29.85
CA GLY A 86 28.83 -52.42 30.72
C GLY A 86 29.70 -51.32 30.09
N GLN A 87 29.75 -51.23 28.76
CA GLN A 87 30.64 -50.34 28.00
C GLN A 87 29.90 -49.36 27.09
N SER A 88 28.71 -49.71 26.59
CA SER A 88 27.99 -48.94 25.58
C SER A 88 26.54 -48.61 25.96
N VAL A 89 25.98 -47.60 25.31
CA VAL A 89 24.56 -47.22 25.33
C VAL A 89 24.12 -46.95 23.91
N GLN A 90 22.95 -47.46 23.52
CA GLN A 90 22.40 -47.24 22.19
C GLN A 90 20.89 -47.01 22.26
N TRP A 91 20.40 -46.12 21.39
CA TRP A 91 18.98 -46.04 21.09
C TRP A 91 18.61 -47.07 20.01
N GLN A 92 17.70 -47.99 20.34
CA GLN A 92 17.13 -48.91 19.37
C GLN A 92 15.94 -48.24 18.68
N MET A 93 16.13 -47.81 17.44
CA MET A 93 15.03 -47.26 16.65
C MET A 93 14.09 -48.40 16.21
N PRO A 94 12.78 -48.35 16.53
CA PRO A 94 11.83 -49.35 16.05
C PRO A 94 11.61 -49.21 14.53
N ASP A 95 11.16 -50.29 13.88
CA ASP A 95 10.92 -50.31 12.43
C ASP A 95 9.89 -49.27 11.96
N ASP A 96 8.95 -48.89 12.83
CA ASP A 96 7.94 -47.85 12.60
C ASP A 96 8.31 -46.49 13.22
N GLY A 97 9.58 -46.30 13.58
CA GLY A 97 10.11 -45.07 14.16
C GLY A 97 10.51 -44.07 13.08
N VAL A 98 10.03 -42.83 13.20
CA VAL A 98 10.40 -41.71 12.32
C VAL A 98 11.08 -40.63 13.13
N LEU A 99 12.33 -40.34 12.77
CA LEU A 99 13.09 -39.18 13.22
C LEU A 99 13.12 -38.14 12.11
N ASP A 100 12.62 -36.94 12.41
CA ASP A 100 12.53 -35.83 11.46
C ASP A 100 13.87 -35.47 10.81
N VAL A 101 14.98 -35.42 11.57
CA VAL A 101 16.33 -35.15 11.06
C VAL A 101 16.76 -36.22 10.03
N THR A 102 16.52 -37.50 10.33
CA THR A 102 16.82 -38.60 9.39
C THR A 102 15.94 -38.51 8.15
N LYS A 103 14.65 -38.19 8.33
CA LYS A 103 13.70 -38.06 7.22
C LYS A 103 14.06 -36.88 6.31
N PHE A 104 14.46 -35.75 6.89
CA PHE A 104 14.96 -34.57 6.19
C PHE A 104 16.16 -34.93 5.30
N ASN A 105 17.21 -35.53 5.88
CA ASN A 105 18.40 -35.93 5.13
C ASN A 105 18.13 -36.98 4.03
N GLN A 106 17.21 -37.93 4.29
CA GLN A 106 16.76 -38.89 3.28
C GLN A 106 16.06 -38.22 2.11
N LEU A 107 15.17 -37.25 2.36
CA LEU A 107 14.47 -36.51 1.31
C LEU A 107 15.43 -35.65 0.48
N LEU A 108 16.41 -35.00 1.11
CA LEU A 108 17.46 -34.27 0.37
C LEU A 108 18.29 -35.22 -0.52
N THR A 109 18.63 -36.40 -0.01
CA THR A 109 19.36 -37.42 -0.77
C THR A 109 18.51 -37.95 -1.95
N ALA A 110 17.21 -38.16 -1.74
CA ALA A 110 16.28 -38.55 -2.79
C ALA A 110 16.13 -37.45 -3.86
N ALA A 111 15.97 -36.19 -3.44
CA ALA A 111 15.89 -35.03 -4.35
C ALA A 111 17.14 -34.89 -5.22
N ASN A 112 18.33 -35.18 -4.67
CA ASN A 112 19.59 -35.12 -5.41
C ASN A 112 19.78 -36.29 -6.39
N ARG A 113 19.06 -37.41 -6.20
CA ARG A 113 19.15 -38.61 -7.05
C ARG A 113 18.02 -38.73 -8.07
N ALA A 114 16.89 -38.05 -7.83
CA ALA A 114 15.73 -38.11 -8.70
C ALA A 114 16.07 -37.56 -10.10
N ALA A 115 15.70 -38.31 -11.13
CA ALA A 115 15.93 -37.94 -12.52
C ALA A 115 14.86 -36.96 -13.03
N GLU A 116 13.62 -37.09 -12.54
CA GLU A 116 12.49 -36.28 -12.97
C GLU A 116 12.37 -34.98 -12.16
N HIS A 117 12.13 -33.86 -12.84
CA HIS A 117 11.98 -32.54 -12.20
C HIS A 117 10.85 -32.50 -11.16
N ALA A 118 9.70 -33.12 -11.45
CA ALA A 118 8.56 -33.15 -10.55
C ALA A 118 8.85 -33.89 -9.24
N GLU A 119 9.59 -35.01 -9.31
CA GLU A 119 10.01 -35.77 -8.13
C GLU A 119 11.00 -34.96 -7.29
N ARG A 120 11.96 -34.28 -7.93
CA ARG A 120 12.91 -33.38 -7.24
C ARG A 120 12.20 -32.26 -6.47
N ILE A 121 11.25 -31.57 -7.13
CA ILE A 121 10.45 -30.50 -6.52
C ILE A 121 9.70 -31.05 -5.30
N THR A 122 9.05 -32.21 -5.45
CA THR A 122 8.28 -32.83 -4.36
C THR A 122 9.19 -33.17 -3.17
N CYS A 123 10.34 -33.81 -3.41
CA CYS A 123 11.27 -34.16 -2.33
C CYS A 123 11.84 -32.93 -1.60
N TYR A 124 12.27 -31.89 -2.32
CA TYR A 124 12.76 -30.66 -1.67
C TYR A 124 11.64 -29.94 -0.89
N ARG A 125 10.43 -29.84 -1.46
CA ARG A 125 9.29 -29.18 -0.80
C ARG A 125 8.96 -29.88 0.52
N THR A 126 8.85 -31.21 0.51
CA THR A 126 8.62 -31.99 1.74
C THR A 126 9.79 -31.88 2.73
N ALA A 127 11.04 -31.83 2.28
CA ALA A 127 12.19 -31.61 3.17
C ALA A 127 12.10 -30.24 3.87
N ILE A 128 11.79 -29.19 3.13
CA ILE A 128 11.66 -27.82 3.64
C ILE A 128 10.50 -27.67 4.65
N GLU A 129 9.41 -28.42 4.46
CA GLU A 129 8.28 -28.45 5.40
C GLU A 129 8.61 -29.15 6.72
N ILE A 130 9.47 -30.18 6.69
CA ILE A 130 9.94 -30.89 7.90
C ILE A 130 10.86 -29.98 8.73
N TYR A 131 11.63 -29.10 8.09
CA TYR A 131 12.51 -28.17 8.78
C TYR A 131 11.73 -26.97 9.34
N GLN A 132 11.27 -27.11 10.59
CA GLN A 132 10.48 -26.08 11.29
C GLN A 132 11.32 -25.06 12.09
N GLY A 133 12.64 -25.26 12.15
CA GLY A 133 13.57 -24.40 12.88
C GLY A 133 14.85 -25.13 13.23
N ASP A 134 15.76 -24.45 13.92
CA ASP A 134 17.04 -25.02 14.35
C ASP A 134 16.87 -26.31 15.15
N LEU A 135 17.90 -27.16 15.10
CA LEU A 135 17.97 -28.37 15.92
C LEU A 135 17.96 -27.98 17.41
N LEU A 136 16.87 -28.30 18.10
CA LEU A 136 16.72 -28.14 19.56
C LEU A 136 17.05 -26.72 20.06
N PRO A 137 16.24 -25.69 19.71
CA PRO A 137 16.59 -24.28 19.94
C PRO A 137 16.73 -23.90 21.43
N GLY A 138 16.18 -24.68 22.35
CA GLY A 138 16.29 -24.48 23.80
C GLY A 138 17.48 -25.19 24.47
N LEU A 139 18.34 -25.86 23.72
CA LEU A 139 19.54 -26.54 24.23
C LEU A 139 20.81 -25.89 23.66
N TYR A 140 21.80 -25.71 24.54
CA TYR A 140 23.04 -24.98 24.29
C TYR A 140 24.31 -25.82 24.50
N ASP A 141 24.20 -27.15 24.50
CA ASP A 141 25.37 -28.02 24.65
C ASP A 141 26.30 -27.90 23.42
N GLU A 142 27.61 -27.80 23.64
CA GLU A 142 28.60 -27.50 22.58
C GLU A 142 28.61 -28.53 21.43
N TRP A 143 28.33 -29.80 21.72
CA TRP A 143 28.29 -30.87 20.72
C TRP A 143 27.18 -30.67 19.66
N LEU A 144 26.14 -29.87 19.96
CA LEU A 144 25.04 -29.58 19.03
C LEU A 144 25.42 -28.56 17.95
N LEU A 145 26.35 -27.65 18.25
CA LEU A 145 26.72 -26.55 17.37
C LEU A 145 27.12 -27.01 15.95
N PRO A 146 28.06 -27.97 15.76
CA PRO A 146 28.44 -28.40 14.41
C PRO A 146 27.29 -29.06 13.64
N ILE A 147 26.43 -29.83 14.33
CA ILE A 147 25.30 -30.52 13.70
C ILE A 147 24.21 -29.52 13.29
N ARG A 148 23.92 -28.54 14.16
CA ARG A 148 22.95 -27.48 13.87
C ARG A 148 23.39 -26.68 12.65
N GLU A 149 24.67 -26.35 12.56
CA GLU A 149 25.23 -25.64 11.42
C GLU A 149 25.17 -26.47 10.13
N GLU A 150 25.53 -27.76 10.16
CA GLU A 150 25.43 -28.65 9.00
C GLU A 150 23.99 -28.77 8.47
N LEU A 151 23.01 -28.92 9.38
CA LEU A 151 21.60 -28.99 9.03
C LEU A 151 21.07 -27.66 8.48
N ARG A 152 21.46 -26.53 9.08
CA ARG A 152 21.10 -25.19 8.60
C ARG A 152 21.64 -24.95 7.19
N GLN A 153 22.90 -25.28 6.93
CA GLN A 153 23.49 -25.18 5.59
C GLN A 153 22.79 -26.09 4.58
N SER A 154 22.46 -27.32 4.97
CA SER A 154 21.72 -28.26 4.12
C SER A 154 20.32 -27.74 3.78
N TYR A 155 19.67 -27.09 4.73
CA TYR A 155 18.38 -26.45 4.56
C TYR A 155 18.45 -25.22 3.62
N ILE A 156 19.44 -24.34 3.80
CA ILE A 156 19.68 -23.20 2.90
C ILE A 156 19.89 -23.70 1.46
N ARG A 157 20.74 -24.71 1.25
CA ARG A 157 20.95 -25.31 -0.07
C ARG A 157 19.67 -25.90 -0.65
N ALA A 158 18.81 -26.51 0.17
CA ALA A 158 17.53 -27.03 -0.30
C ALA A 158 16.59 -25.91 -0.79
N LEU A 159 16.57 -24.77 -0.08
CA LEU A 159 15.82 -23.57 -0.52
C LEU A 159 16.35 -23.04 -1.86
N GLU A 160 17.67 -22.95 -2.03
CA GLU A 160 18.28 -22.51 -3.29
C GLU A 160 17.90 -23.43 -4.46
N MET A 161 18.06 -24.74 -4.27
CA MET A 161 17.79 -25.73 -5.30
C MET A 161 16.31 -25.75 -5.70
N LEU A 162 15.40 -25.66 -4.72
CA LEU A 162 13.97 -25.58 -5.02
C LEU A 162 13.61 -24.25 -5.70
N THR A 163 14.18 -23.13 -5.25
CA THR A 163 13.98 -21.81 -5.89
C THR A 163 14.36 -21.88 -7.36
N ALA A 164 15.54 -22.42 -7.68
CA ALA A 164 16.00 -22.57 -9.06
C ALA A 164 15.07 -23.45 -9.92
N LEU A 165 14.56 -24.55 -9.36
CA LEU A 165 13.60 -25.41 -10.05
C LEU A 165 12.28 -24.68 -10.32
N LEU A 166 11.76 -23.91 -9.37
CA LEU A 166 10.51 -23.16 -9.51
C LEU A 166 10.64 -21.98 -10.48
N VAL A 167 11.80 -21.32 -10.53
CA VAL A 167 12.07 -20.28 -11.54
C VAL A 167 11.98 -20.87 -12.96
N ASN A 168 12.50 -22.08 -13.18
CA ASN A 168 12.41 -22.76 -14.47
C ASN A 168 10.97 -23.12 -14.85
N GLU A 169 10.15 -23.51 -13.89
CA GLU A 169 8.70 -23.74 -14.06
C GLU A 169 7.87 -22.44 -14.13
N ARG A 170 8.53 -21.28 -14.05
CA ARG A 170 7.91 -19.93 -13.99
C ARG A 170 6.97 -19.71 -12.80
N GLU A 171 7.15 -20.49 -11.73
CA GLU A 171 6.46 -20.29 -10.45
C GLU A 171 7.16 -19.21 -9.61
N TYR A 172 7.23 -17.97 -10.14
CA TYR A 172 8.03 -16.89 -9.55
C TYR A 172 7.59 -16.50 -8.12
N THR A 173 6.30 -16.52 -7.82
CA THR A 173 5.81 -16.18 -6.47
C THR A 173 6.27 -17.16 -5.41
N ALA A 174 6.20 -18.47 -5.72
CA ALA A 174 6.68 -19.51 -4.80
C ALA A 174 8.20 -19.42 -4.63
N ALA A 175 8.93 -19.16 -5.73
CA ALA A 175 10.37 -18.90 -5.67
C ALA A 175 10.69 -17.68 -4.78
N THR A 176 9.95 -16.57 -4.90
CA THR A 176 10.14 -15.37 -4.06
C THR A 176 10.00 -15.71 -2.58
N THR A 177 8.96 -16.44 -2.18
CA THR A 177 8.76 -16.83 -0.77
C THR A 177 9.93 -17.67 -0.24
N LEU A 178 10.47 -18.59 -1.05
CA LEU A 178 11.61 -19.41 -0.65
C LEU A 178 12.90 -18.59 -0.53
N THR A 179 13.15 -17.65 -1.45
CA THR A 179 14.31 -16.76 -1.39
C THR A 179 14.23 -15.79 -0.21
N GLN A 180 13.04 -15.27 0.13
CA GLN A 180 12.83 -14.49 1.36
C GLN A 180 13.15 -15.31 2.61
N ARG A 181 12.66 -16.55 2.66
CA ARG A 181 12.94 -17.47 3.77
C ARG A 181 14.42 -17.79 3.86
N LEU A 182 15.14 -17.89 2.75
CA LEU A 182 16.60 -18.07 2.73
C LEU A 182 17.30 -16.88 3.39
N LEU A 183 16.98 -15.64 2.99
CA LEU A 183 17.59 -14.43 3.54
C LEU A 183 17.31 -14.21 5.04
N GLN A 184 16.28 -14.83 5.60
CA GLN A 184 16.07 -14.83 7.06
C GLN A 184 17.11 -15.68 7.81
N TYR A 185 17.62 -16.75 7.20
CA TYR A 185 18.65 -17.62 7.80
C TYR A 185 20.08 -17.19 7.45
N ASP A 186 20.25 -16.49 6.32
CA ASP A 186 21.53 -15.92 5.92
C ASP A 186 21.33 -14.51 5.32
N PRO A 187 21.21 -13.47 6.17
CA PRO A 187 21.02 -12.09 5.72
C PRO A 187 22.23 -11.51 4.97
N LEU A 188 23.40 -12.15 5.05
CA LEU A 188 24.63 -11.72 4.38
C LEU A 188 24.81 -12.36 2.99
N TYR A 189 23.85 -13.19 2.58
CA TYR A 189 23.92 -13.89 1.30
C TYR A 189 23.48 -13.01 0.12
N GLU A 190 24.44 -12.29 -0.46
CA GLU A 190 24.24 -11.37 -1.59
C GLU A 190 23.51 -12.00 -2.79
N ALA A 191 23.86 -13.24 -3.16
CA ALA A 191 23.22 -13.92 -4.29
C ALA A 191 21.70 -14.12 -4.06
N GLY A 192 21.25 -14.21 -2.80
CA GLY A 192 19.83 -14.24 -2.44
C GLY A 192 19.13 -12.92 -2.75
N TYR A 193 19.75 -11.77 -2.44
CA TYR A 193 19.21 -10.46 -2.80
C TYR A 193 19.17 -10.27 -4.31
N ARG A 194 20.23 -10.62 -5.03
CA ARG A 194 20.27 -10.57 -6.50
C ARG A 194 19.12 -11.38 -7.11
N GLN A 195 18.94 -12.62 -6.65
CA GLN A 195 17.89 -13.50 -7.16
C GLN A 195 16.49 -12.96 -6.83
N LEU A 196 16.31 -12.35 -5.66
CA LEU A 196 15.05 -11.74 -5.27
C LEU A 196 14.74 -10.48 -6.10
N MET A 197 15.76 -9.66 -6.42
CA MET A 197 15.64 -8.54 -7.35
C MET A 197 15.24 -9.01 -8.75
N GLU A 198 15.86 -10.07 -9.27
CA GLU A 198 15.51 -10.68 -10.57
C GLU A 198 14.09 -11.23 -10.57
N LEU A 199 13.68 -11.92 -9.50
CA LEU A 199 12.32 -12.45 -9.35
C LEU A 199 11.26 -11.35 -9.30
N TYR A 200 11.53 -10.23 -8.63
CA TYR A 200 10.63 -9.08 -8.63
C TYR A 200 10.60 -8.39 -9.99
N ALA A 201 11.75 -8.25 -10.66
CA ALA A 201 11.81 -7.73 -12.02
C ALA A 201 11.01 -8.60 -13.00
N LEU A 202 11.09 -9.94 -12.92
CA LEU A 202 10.30 -10.88 -13.73
C LEU A 202 8.79 -10.80 -13.44
N GLN A 203 8.41 -10.33 -12.25
CA GLN A 203 7.02 -10.06 -11.86
C GLN A 203 6.58 -8.63 -12.21
N ASN A 204 7.42 -7.84 -12.90
CA ASN A 204 7.23 -6.41 -13.15
C ASN A 204 7.04 -5.57 -11.87
N ASP A 205 7.56 -6.02 -10.73
CA ASP A 205 7.55 -5.30 -9.46
C ASP A 205 8.90 -4.61 -9.23
N ARG A 206 9.16 -3.58 -10.04
CA ARG A 206 10.41 -2.81 -10.00
C ARG A 206 10.63 -2.17 -8.63
N ALA A 207 9.57 -1.66 -8.00
CA ALA A 207 9.64 -1.03 -6.68
C ALA A 207 10.22 -2.00 -5.64
N ARG A 208 9.71 -3.24 -5.57
CA ARG A 208 10.29 -4.24 -4.65
C ARG A 208 11.68 -4.67 -5.04
N ALA A 209 12.02 -4.73 -6.33
CA ALA A 209 13.38 -5.02 -6.77
C ALA A 209 14.37 -3.94 -6.28
N LEU A 210 14.02 -2.65 -6.41
CA LEU A 210 14.86 -1.55 -5.91
C LEU A 210 14.90 -1.52 -4.36
N HIS A 211 13.78 -1.77 -3.69
CA HIS A 211 13.76 -1.89 -2.23
C HIS A 211 14.67 -3.02 -1.72
N THR A 212 14.75 -4.13 -2.46
CA THR A 212 15.63 -5.25 -2.14
C THR A 212 17.10 -4.87 -2.24
N TYR A 213 17.47 -4.05 -3.23
CA TYR A 213 18.81 -3.47 -3.33
C TYR A 213 19.15 -2.63 -2.10
N HIS A 214 18.29 -1.68 -1.72
CA HIS A 214 18.54 -0.85 -0.54
C HIS A 214 18.60 -1.65 0.76
N SER A 215 17.76 -2.68 0.89
CA SER A 215 17.82 -3.63 2.01
C SER A 215 19.16 -4.37 2.06
N CYS A 216 19.67 -4.81 0.91
CA CYS A 216 20.98 -5.44 0.79
C CYS A 216 22.11 -4.49 1.23
N VAL A 217 22.10 -3.25 0.72
CA VAL A 217 23.07 -2.20 1.10
C VAL A 217 23.06 -1.99 2.62
N THR A 218 21.88 -1.80 3.21
CA THR A 218 21.75 -1.53 4.65
C THR A 218 22.28 -2.70 5.49
N VAL A 219 21.98 -3.94 5.11
CA VAL A 219 22.44 -5.12 5.86
C VAL A 219 23.95 -5.30 5.73
N LEU A 220 24.53 -5.16 4.53
CA LEU A 220 25.98 -5.29 4.32
C LEU A 220 26.78 -4.17 4.97
N GLU A 221 26.30 -2.93 4.90
CA GLU A 221 26.94 -1.79 5.56
C GLU A 221 26.91 -1.96 7.08
N ARG A 222 25.78 -2.39 7.65
CA ARG A 222 25.63 -2.59 9.09
C ARG A 222 26.51 -3.72 9.62
N GLU A 223 26.52 -4.88 8.96
CA GLU A 223 27.13 -6.10 9.50
C GLU A 223 28.60 -6.27 9.06
N LEU A 224 28.97 -5.79 7.88
CA LEU A 224 30.30 -5.98 7.29
C LEU A 224 31.02 -4.66 6.96
N GLY A 225 30.31 -3.52 6.93
CA GLY A 225 30.90 -2.22 6.59
C GLY A 225 31.35 -2.12 5.13
N VAL A 226 30.78 -2.92 4.23
CA VAL A 226 31.14 -2.99 2.81
C VAL A 226 29.94 -2.70 1.91
N PRO A 227 30.16 -2.11 0.71
CA PRO A 227 29.10 -1.95 -0.29
C PRO A 227 28.71 -3.32 -0.92
N PRO A 228 27.55 -3.39 -1.60
CA PRO A 228 27.16 -4.58 -2.34
C PRO A 228 28.11 -4.88 -3.50
N SER A 229 28.12 -6.13 -3.94
CA SER A 229 28.92 -6.59 -5.08
C SER A 229 28.54 -5.89 -6.39
N ALA A 230 29.52 -5.85 -7.31
CA ALA A 230 29.35 -5.25 -8.64
C ALA A 230 28.21 -5.90 -9.46
N GLU A 231 27.89 -7.17 -9.21
CA GLU A 231 26.76 -7.86 -9.86
C GLU A 231 25.41 -7.25 -9.44
N ILE A 232 25.24 -6.97 -8.15
CA ILE A 232 24.04 -6.32 -7.60
C ILE A 232 23.95 -4.87 -8.06
N GLU A 233 25.06 -4.13 -8.05
CA GLU A 233 25.10 -2.75 -8.56
C GLU A 233 24.76 -2.67 -10.04
N THR A 234 25.28 -3.61 -10.85
CA THR A 234 24.97 -3.67 -12.29
C THR A 234 23.49 -3.99 -12.52
N LEU A 235 22.92 -4.92 -11.74
CA LEU A 235 21.49 -5.22 -11.82
C LEU A 235 20.64 -4.01 -11.42
N TYR A 236 21.00 -3.31 -10.35
CA TYR A 236 20.36 -2.08 -9.92
C TYR A 236 20.40 -1.00 -11.01
N GLN A 237 21.56 -0.74 -11.60
CA GLN A 237 21.73 0.20 -12.71
C GLN A 237 20.89 -0.19 -13.95
N ARG A 238 20.82 -1.49 -14.28
CA ARG A 238 19.95 -1.98 -15.36
C ARG A 238 18.48 -1.76 -15.03
N LEU A 239 18.07 -2.01 -13.80
CA LEU A 239 16.69 -1.76 -13.36
C LEU A 239 16.36 -0.26 -13.36
N LEU A 240 17.33 0.62 -13.12
CA LEU A 240 17.17 2.07 -13.21
C LEU A 240 16.98 2.58 -14.65
N ASN A 241 17.77 2.07 -15.60
CA ASN A 241 17.96 2.65 -16.94
C ASN A 241 17.06 2.07 -18.06
N VAL A 242 16.07 1.23 -17.74
CA VAL A 242 15.12 0.73 -18.75
C VAL A 242 14.06 1.80 -19.02
N GLU A 243 14.07 2.34 -20.25
CA GLU A 243 12.97 3.15 -20.81
C GLU A 243 11.64 2.39 -20.68
N PRO A 244 10.53 3.09 -20.39
CA PRO A 244 9.24 2.47 -20.16
C PRO A 244 8.78 1.73 -21.43
N GLN A 245 8.94 0.41 -21.45
CA GLN A 245 8.20 -0.41 -22.39
C GLN A 245 6.70 -0.24 -22.08
N PRO A 246 5.85 -0.11 -23.11
CA PRO A 246 4.42 0.08 -22.93
C PRO A 246 3.89 -1.02 -22.02
N THR A 247 3.39 -0.58 -20.87
CA THR A 247 2.88 -1.42 -19.79
C THR A 247 1.77 -2.30 -20.35
N ALA A 248 2.09 -3.59 -20.55
CA ALA A 248 1.07 -4.61 -20.59
C ALA A 248 0.26 -4.47 -19.29
N ALA A 249 -1.05 -4.26 -19.45
CA ALA A 249 -1.98 -3.96 -18.38
C ALA A 249 -1.63 -4.70 -17.08
N ARG A 250 -1.35 -3.92 -16.05
CA ARG A 250 -1.17 -4.34 -14.66
C ARG A 250 -2.23 -5.41 -14.35
N ARG A 251 -1.82 -6.67 -14.18
CA ARG A 251 -2.64 -7.63 -13.42
C ARG A 251 -2.43 -7.25 -11.96
N PRO A 252 -3.43 -6.70 -11.25
CA PRO A 252 -3.32 -6.60 -9.80
C PRO A 252 -3.12 -8.01 -9.25
N ASN A 253 -2.05 -8.18 -8.47
CA ASN A 253 -1.78 -9.42 -7.76
C ASN A 253 -2.88 -9.58 -6.68
N PRO A 254 -3.73 -10.64 -6.73
CA PRO A 254 -4.82 -10.81 -5.76
C PRO A 254 -4.34 -11.12 -4.33
N ALA A 255 -3.03 -11.26 -4.11
CA ALA A 255 -2.46 -11.65 -2.82
C ALA A 255 -2.27 -10.50 -1.81
N THR A 256 -2.54 -9.23 -2.16
CA THR A 256 -2.36 -8.08 -1.23
C THR A 256 -3.58 -7.18 -1.08
N ALA A 257 -4.69 -7.47 -1.75
CA ALA A 257 -5.95 -6.80 -1.48
C ALA A 257 -6.75 -7.64 -0.47
N LEU A 258 -7.09 -7.07 0.69
CA LEU A 258 -8.13 -7.65 1.54
C LEU A 258 -9.35 -7.90 0.65
N GLN A 259 -9.85 -9.13 0.64
CA GLN A 259 -11.09 -9.47 -0.04
C GLN A 259 -12.18 -8.51 0.45
N LEU A 260 -13.12 -8.17 -0.44
CA LEU A 260 -14.24 -7.32 -0.06
C LEU A 260 -15.08 -8.08 0.98
N VAL A 261 -14.94 -7.69 2.26
CA VAL A 261 -15.69 -8.25 3.37
C VAL A 261 -17.02 -7.52 3.52
N GLY A 262 -18.10 -8.30 3.67
CA GLY A 262 -19.46 -7.77 3.62
C GLY A 262 -19.84 -7.23 2.25
N ARG A 263 -20.85 -6.38 2.18
CA ARG A 263 -21.24 -5.61 0.97
C ARG A 263 -21.80 -6.43 -0.20
N LYS A 264 -22.32 -7.64 0.05
CA LYS A 264 -22.84 -8.51 -1.02
C LYS A 264 -24.03 -7.89 -1.76
N ALA A 265 -24.92 -7.18 -1.05
CA ALA A 265 -26.10 -6.55 -1.66
C ALA A 265 -25.70 -5.32 -2.50
N GLU A 266 -24.80 -4.51 -1.97
CA GLU A 266 -24.23 -3.33 -2.61
C GLU A 266 -23.45 -3.73 -3.88
N TRP A 267 -22.63 -4.78 -3.79
CA TRP A 267 -21.92 -5.35 -4.93
C TRP A 267 -22.86 -5.87 -6.03
N GLN A 268 -23.94 -6.58 -5.65
CA GLN A 268 -24.95 -7.03 -6.61
C GLN A 268 -25.65 -5.85 -7.30
N THR A 269 -25.87 -4.76 -6.58
CA THR A 269 -26.46 -3.52 -7.11
C THR A 269 -25.52 -2.85 -8.12
N LEU A 270 -24.23 -2.75 -7.80
CA LEU A 270 -23.20 -2.25 -8.73
C LEU A 270 -23.12 -3.09 -10.01
N LEU A 271 -23.08 -4.42 -9.89
CA LEU A 271 -23.04 -5.30 -11.05
C LEU A 271 -24.31 -5.19 -11.91
N LYS A 272 -25.47 -4.96 -11.29
CA LYS A 272 -26.72 -4.73 -12.02
C LYS A 272 -26.67 -3.42 -12.80
N ALA A 273 -26.22 -2.33 -12.18
CA ALA A 273 -26.04 -1.04 -12.84
C ALA A 273 -25.03 -1.13 -13.99
N TRP A 274 -23.90 -1.83 -13.80
CA TRP A 274 -22.93 -2.10 -14.86
C TRP A 274 -23.53 -2.83 -16.05
N ARG A 275 -24.31 -3.90 -15.82
CA ARG A 275 -24.95 -4.64 -16.91
C ARG A 275 -25.95 -3.78 -17.69
N GLN A 276 -26.67 -2.89 -17.01
CA GLN A 276 -27.59 -1.96 -17.66
C GLN A 276 -26.83 -0.94 -18.50
N ALA A 277 -25.74 -0.39 -17.96
CA ALA A 277 -24.87 0.53 -18.67
C ALA A 277 -24.25 -0.09 -19.92
N ALA A 278 -23.66 -1.28 -19.79
CA ALA A 278 -23.06 -2.01 -20.89
C ALA A 278 -24.04 -2.39 -22.03
N GLN A 279 -25.35 -2.28 -21.81
CA GLN A 279 -26.40 -2.49 -22.82
C GLN A 279 -26.77 -1.20 -23.60
N GLY A 280 -26.01 -0.12 -23.45
CA GLY A 280 -26.24 1.14 -24.19
C GLY A 280 -27.23 2.07 -23.49
N ARG A 281 -27.16 2.16 -22.16
CA ARG A 281 -27.91 3.15 -21.37
C ARG A 281 -26.97 3.82 -20.40
N ALA A 282 -26.58 5.06 -20.67
CA ALA A 282 -25.71 5.76 -19.73
C ALA A 282 -26.36 5.79 -18.34
N HIS A 283 -25.56 5.48 -17.33
CA HIS A 283 -26.06 5.35 -15.96
C HIS A 283 -25.02 5.85 -14.96
N THR A 284 -25.51 6.39 -13.85
CA THR A 284 -24.69 6.89 -12.75
C THR A 284 -25.00 6.13 -11.47
N VAL A 285 -23.94 5.69 -10.78
CA VAL A 285 -24.04 5.12 -9.44
C VAL A 285 -23.32 6.03 -8.46
N LEU A 286 -24.02 6.49 -7.43
CA LEU A 286 -23.38 7.15 -6.29
C LEU A 286 -23.29 6.19 -5.10
N ILE A 287 -22.09 6.09 -4.55
CA ILE A 287 -21.82 5.34 -3.33
C ILE A 287 -21.68 6.37 -2.20
N GLU A 288 -22.69 6.44 -1.34
CA GLU A 288 -22.77 7.39 -0.23
C GLU A 288 -22.42 6.70 1.10
N GLY A 289 -21.95 7.48 2.07
CA GLY A 289 -21.65 7.00 3.42
C GLY A 289 -20.53 7.77 4.09
N GLU A 290 -20.27 7.47 5.36
CA GLU A 290 -19.30 8.20 6.18
C GLU A 290 -17.84 7.97 5.75
N ALA A 291 -16.94 8.87 6.14
CA ALA A 291 -15.50 8.68 5.97
C ALA A 291 -15.01 7.31 6.52
N GLY A 292 -14.19 6.62 5.73
CA GLY A 292 -13.61 5.31 6.11
C GLY A 292 -14.53 4.09 5.98
N ILE A 293 -15.81 4.28 5.63
CA ILE A 293 -16.83 3.21 5.57
C ILE A 293 -16.61 2.17 4.43
N GLY A 294 -15.68 2.44 3.52
CA GLY A 294 -15.31 1.56 2.41
C GLY A 294 -15.83 1.96 1.02
N LYS A 295 -16.32 3.19 0.81
CA LYS A 295 -16.83 3.68 -0.48
C LYS A 295 -15.85 3.48 -1.63
N THR A 296 -14.64 4.03 -1.48
CA THR A 296 -13.56 3.94 -2.47
C THR A 296 -13.19 2.49 -2.73
N ARG A 297 -13.09 1.66 -1.69
CA ARG A 297 -12.73 0.24 -1.83
C ARG A 297 -13.77 -0.54 -2.65
N LEU A 298 -15.06 -0.29 -2.43
CA LEU A 298 -16.15 -0.91 -3.19
C LEU A 298 -16.13 -0.48 -4.67
N ALA A 299 -15.88 0.81 -4.94
CA ALA A 299 -15.77 1.33 -6.29
C ALA A 299 -14.53 0.80 -7.04
N GLU A 300 -13.39 0.73 -6.34
CA GLU A 300 -12.14 0.16 -6.86
C GLU A 300 -12.29 -1.33 -7.20
N GLU A 301 -13.03 -2.10 -6.39
CA GLU A 301 -13.28 -3.52 -6.70
C GLU A 301 -14.06 -3.68 -8.02
N LEU A 302 -15.01 -2.78 -8.31
CA LEU A 302 -15.71 -2.76 -9.60
C LEU A 302 -14.76 -2.37 -10.74
N LEU A 303 -13.95 -1.33 -10.54
CA LEU A 303 -12.96 -0.88 -11.52
C LEU A 303 -11.98 -1.99 -11.87
N GLU A 304 -11.46 -2.70 -10.87
CA GLU A 304 -10.59 -3.86 -11.07
C GLU A 304 -11.30 -5.00 -11.79
N TRP A 305 -12.54 -5.31 -11.41
CA TRP A 305 -13.33 -6.36 -12.04
C TRP A 305 -13.59 -6.07 -13.53
N VAL A 306 -13.86 -4.82 -13.89
CA VAL A 306 -14.03 -4.36 -15.29
C VAL A 306 -12.69 -4.39 -16.04
N ASN A 307 -11.61 -3.90 -15.43
CA ASN A 307 -10.27 -3.92 -16.03
C ASN A 307 -9.77 -5.34 -16.35
N ARG A 308 -10.07 -6.33 -15.49
CA ARG A 308 -9.72 -7.75 -15.75
C ARG A 308 -10.36 -8.30 -17.02
N GLN A 309 -11.42 -7.67 -17.52
CA GLN A 309 -12.11 -8.03 -18.76
C GLN A 309 -11.60 -7.25 -19.98
N GLY A 310 -10.60 -6.38 -19.81
CA GLY A 310 -10.03 -5.57 -20.89
C GLY A 310 -10.90 -4.41 -21.33
N ILE A 311 -11.89 -4.03 -20.51
CA ILE A 311 -12.84 -2.97 -20.81
C ILE A 311 -12.21 -1.62 -20.46
N PRO A 312 -12.30 -0.60 -21.33
CA PRO A 312 -11.77 0.73 -21.05
C PRO A 312 -12.37 1.30 -19.76
N SER A 313 -11.50 1.67 -18.83
CA SER A 313 -11.90 2.37 -17.62
C SER A 313 -10.91 3.45 -17.24
N ALA A 314 -11.41 4.49 -16.59
CA ALA A 314 -10.60 5.58 -16.07
C ALA A 314 -11.04 5.90 -14.64
N ARG A 315 -10.07 6.29 -13.82
CA ARG A 315 -10.31 6.77 -12.46
C ARG A 315 -9.69 8.14 -12.29
N THR A 316 -10.36 8.95 -11.50
CA THR A 316 -9.87 10.21 -10.99
C THR A 316 -10.29 10.34 -9.53
N ARG A 317 -9.63 11.22 -8.80
CA ARG A 317 -9.93 11.53 -7.42
C ARG A 317 -10.01 13.03 -7.27
N SER A 318 -11.13 13.49 -6.73
CA SER A 318 -11.30 14.90 -6.40
C SER A 318 -10.81 15.18 -4.98
N TYR A 319 -10.28 16.37 -4.80
CA TYR A 319 -9.64 16.79 -3.56
C TYR A 319 -10.16 18.16 -3.18
N ALA A 320 -10.42 18.38 -1.89
CA ALA A 320 -10.49 19.73 -1.33
C ALA A 320 -9.08 20.35 -1.37
N ALA A 321 -8.63 20.74 -2.55
CA ALA A 321 -7.40 21.45 -2.77
C ALA A 321 -7.76 22.89 -3.16
N GLU A 322 -7.40 23.85 -2.29
CA GLU A 322 -7.51 25.28 -2.61
C GLU A 322 -6.61 25.57 -3.82
N GLY A 323 -7.22 25.98 -4.94
CA GLY A 323 -6.52 26.25 -6.20
C GLY A 323 -6.42 25.08 -7.20
N ALA A 324 -7.34 24.10 -7.14
CA ALA A 324 -7.46 23.08 -8.18
C ALA A 324 -7.87 23.69 -9.54
N LEU A 325 -7.35 23.12 -10.64
CA LEU A 325 -7.74 23.51 -11.99
C LEU A 325 -9.16 23.01 -12.31
N ALA A 326 -9.94 23.85 -12.98
CA ALA A 326 -11.23 23.45 -13.52
C ALA A 326 -11.08 22.25 -14.47
N TYR A 327 -12.08 21.36 -14.49
CA TYR A 327 -12.05 20.12 -15.26
C TYR A 327 -10.94 19.12 -14.90
N ALA A 328 -10.23 19.30 -13.77
CA ALA A 328 -9.14 18.39 -13.38
C ALA A 328 -9.54 16.89 -13.42
N PRO A 329 -10.73 16.48 -12.91
CA PRO A 329 -11.16 15.08 -12.99
C PRO A 329 -11.30 14.57 -14.44
N VAL A 330 -11.77 15.43 -15.34
CA VAL A 330 -11.98 15.11 -16.75
C VAL A 330 -10.65 15.02 -17.50
N ILE A 331 -9.73 15.94 -17.21
CA ILE A 331 -8.37 15.95 -17.75
C ILE A 331 -7.65 14.65 -17.36
N GLU A 332 -7.71 14.25 -16.08
CA GLU A 332 -7.11 13.00 -15.61
C GLU A 332 -7.68 11.76 -16.32
N TRP A 333 -8.99 11.73 -16.56
CA TRP A 333 -9.60 10.66 -17.35
C TRP A 333 -9.03 10.58 -18.75
N PHE A 334 -8.92 11.68 -19.48
CA PHE A 334 -8.37 11.68 -20.84
C PHE A 334 -6.87 11.44 -20.91
N ARG A 335 -6.13 11.70 -19.83
CA ARG A 335 -4.71 11.29 -19.69
C ARG A 335 -4.56 9.78 -19.45
N SER A 336 -5.63 9.08 -19.06
CA SER A 336 -5.57 7.63 -18.89
C SER A 336 -5.35 6.94 -20.25
N PRO A 337 -4.48 5.92 -20.36
CA PRO A 337 -4.19 5.25 -21.64
C PRO A 337 -5.42 4.64 -22.32
N ALA A 338 -6.45 4.29 -21.54
CA ALA A 338 -7.69 3.72 -22.03
C ALA A 338 -8.53 4.72 -22.82
N LEU A 339 -8.60 5.98 -22.37
CA LEU A 339 -9.39 7.03 -23.01
C LEU A 339 -8.56 7.93 -23.92
N HIS A 340 -7.25 8.06 -23.67
CA HIS A 340 -6.38 8.88 -24.50
C HIS A 340 -6.39 8.44 -25.97
N LYS A 341 -6.42 7.12 -26.21
CA LYS A 341 -6.53 6.55 -27.57
C LYS A 341 -7.80 6.96 -28.31
N ALA A 342 -8.87 7.27 -27.59
CA ALA A 342 -10.14 7.70 -28.19
C ALA A 342 -10.01 9.08 -28.85
N ILE A 343 -9.11 9.93 -28.37
CA ILE A 343 -8.86 11.28 -28.91
C ILE A 343 -8.40 11.19 -30.37
N ALA A 344 -7.53 10.23 -30.69
CA ALA A 344 -7.02 10.01 -32.04
C ALA A 344 -8.11 9.62 -33.06
N ALA A 345 -9.26 9.12 -32.60
CA ALA A 345 -10.39 8.73 -33.45
C ALA A 345 -11.37 9.88 -33.75
N LEU A 346 -11.18 11.05 -33.13
CA LEU A 346 -12.03 12.22 -33.34
C LEU A 346 -11.67 12.98 -34.62
N ASP A 347 -12.63 13.72 -35.17
CA ASP A 347 -12.32 14.68 -36.23
C ASP A 347 -11.36 15.77 -35.70
N PRO A 348 -10.45 16.31 -36.55
CA PRO A 348 -9.47 17.32 -36.13
C PRO A 348 -10.07 18.56 -35.45
N VAL A 349 -11.31 18.93 -35.82
CA VAL A 349 -12.03 20.06 -35.21
C VAL A 349 -12.28 19.83 -33.72
N TRP A 350 -12.56 18.59 -33.31
CA TRP A 350 -12.80 18.24 -31.90
C TRP A 350 -11.49 18.01 -31.15
N GLN A 351 -10.48 17.44 -31.81
CA GLN A 351 -9.13 17.33 -31.24
C GLN A 351 -8.56 18.71 -30.87
N SER A 352 -8.77 19.71 -31.74
CA SER A 352 -8.41 21.11 -31.49
C SER A 352 -9.06 21.69 -30.24
N GLU A 353 -10.33 21.37 -29.94
CA GLU A 353 -10.96 21.86 -28.70
C GLU A 353 -10.42 21.16 -27.44
N LEU A 354 -9.99 19.90 -27.55
CA LEU A 354 -9.41 19.15 -26.43
C LEU A 354 -7.99 19.61 -26.08
N GLU A 355 -7.23 20.13 -27.04
CA GLU A 355 -5.89 20.71 -26.83
C GLU A 355 -5.89 21.77 -25.73
N ARG A 356 -6.99 22.53 -25.59
CA ARG A 356 -7.13 23.53 -24.53
C ARG A 356 -6.88 22.95 -23.14
N LEU A 357 -7.45 21.77 -22.88
CA LEU A 357 -7.37 21.09 -21.58
C LEU A 357 -6.21 20.08 -21.52
N LEU A 358 -5.68 19.68 -22.67
CA LEU A 358 -4.63 18.69 -22.85
C LEU A 358 -3.55 19.25 -23.79
N PRO A 359 -2.73 20.22 -23.35
CA PRO A 359 -1.73 20.87 -24.19
C PRO A 359 -0.69 19.88 -24.76
N GLU A 360 -0.49 18.74 -24.12
CA GLU A 360 0.32 17.64 -24.63
C GLU A 360 -0.10 17.15 -26.04
N LEU A 361 -1.36 17.34 -26.43
CA LEU A 361 -1.88 16.95 -27.76
C LEU A 361 -1.21 17.71 -28.91
N ILE A 362 -0.64 18.90 -28.67
CA ILE A 362 0.12 19.65 -29.70
C ILE A 362 1.33 18.84 -30.17
N THR A 363 1.96 18.10 -29.25
CA THR A 363 3.15 17.30 -29.58
C THR A 363 2.77 16.05 -30.38
N GLU A 364 1.59 15.49 -30.12
CA GLU A 364 1.10 14.28 -30.80
C GLU A 364 0.46 14.58 -32.16
N PHE A 365 -0.20 15.73 -32.28
CA PHE A 365 -0.93 16.17 -33.47
C PHE A 365 -0.49 17.59 -33.88
N PRO A 366 0.73 17.75 -34.44
CA PRO A 366 1.33 19.06 -34.70
C PRO A 366 0.60 19.89 -35.78
N ASP A 367 -0.23 19.25 -36.61
CA ASP A 367 -1.00 19.91 -37.67
C ASP A 367 -2.39 20.40 -37.20
N LEU A 368 -2.73 20.27 -35.91
CA LEU A 368 -4.00 20.76 -35.39
C LEU A 368 -4.07 22.29 -35.43
N PRO A 369 -5.20 22.86 -35.88
CA PRO A 369 -5.41 24.29 -35.72
C PRO A 369 -5.47 24.62 -34.24
N HIS A 370 -4.76 25.67 -33.81
CA HIS A 370 -4.89 26.13 -32.44
C HIS A 370 -6.31 26.65 -32.20
N PRO A 371 -6.93 26.25 -31.08
CA PRO A 371 -8.25 26.73 -30.75
C PRO A 371 -8.27 28.27 -30.60
N GLU A 372 -9.28 28.95 -31.16
CA GLU A 372 -9.47 30.39 -30.97
C GLU A 372 -9.74 30.72 -29.48
N PRO A 373 -9.36 31.89 -28.95
CA PRO A 373 -9.67 32.28 -27.58
C PRO A 373 -11.16 32.14 -27.24
N LEU A 374 -11.45 31.64 -26.04
CA LEU A 374 -12.80 31.43 -25.53
C LEU A 374 -13.42 32.77 -25.09
N ASN A 375 -14.16 33.42 -25.98
CA ASN A 375 -14.82 34.71 -25.74
C ASN A 375 -16.35 34.61 -25.77
N GLU A 376 -16.93 33.51 -26.25
CA GLU A 376 -18.37 33.41 -26.50
C GLU A 376 -18.98 32.10 -26.00
N ARG A 377 -20.23 32.15 -25.53
CA ARG A 377 -20.95 31.01 -24.92
C ARG A 377 -21.03 29.75 -25.82
N TRP A 378 -21.06 29.91 -27.15
CA TRP A 378 -21.09 28.76 -28.08
C TRP A 378 -19.79 27.96 -28.07
N GLN A 379 -18.66 28.58 -27.71
CA GLN A 379 -17.37 27.87 -27.63
C GLN A 379 -17.31 26.97 -26.40
N ARG A 380 -17.95 27.36 -25.28
CA ARG A 380 -18.14 26.47 -24.12
C ARG A 380 -18.94 25.23 -24.49
N GLN A 381 -20.00 25.41 -25.28
CA GLN A 381 -20.81 24.29 -25.77
C GLN A 381 -19.99 23.37 -26.69
N ARG A 382 -19.13 23.93 -27.57
CA ARG A 382 -18.21 23.12 -28.38
C ARG A 382 -17.20 22.34 -27.56
N LEU A 383 -16.63 22.92 -26.51
CA LEU A 383 -15.73 22.21 -25.60
C LEU A 383 -16.45 21.04 -24.92
N PHE A 384 -17.66 21.28 -24.41
CA PHE A 384 -18.49 20.24 -23.80
C PHE A 384 -18.80 19.10 -24.77
N GLU A 385 -19.14 19.46 -26.02
CA GLU A 385 -19.39 18.50 -27.08
C GLU A 385 -18.13 17.72 -27.48
N ALA A 386 -16.97 18.37 -27.55
CA ALA A 386 -15.68 17.71 -27.84
C ALA A 386 -15.36 16.65 -26.79
N LEU A 387 -15.47 17.01 -25.51
CA LEU A 387 -15.26 16.11 -24.38
C LEU A 387 -16.29 14.95 -24.39
N ALA A 388 -17.55 15.23 -24.68
CA ALA A 388 -18.58 14.19 -24.74
C ALA A 388 -18.37 13.24 -25.92
N ARG A 389 -18.03 13.77 -27.10
CA ARG A 389 -17.70 12.97 -28.30
C ARG A 389 -16.48 12.08 -28.06
N ALA A 390 -15.46 12.57 -27.37
CA ALA A 390 -14.30 11.76 -26.99
C ALA A 390 -14.69 10.56 -26.11
N MET A 391 -15.69 10.72 -25.24
CA MET A 391 -16.23 9.62 -24.43
C MET A 391 -17.08 8.64 -25.24
N THR A 392 -17.70 9.07 -26.35
CA THR A 392 -18.65 8.25 -27.13
C THR A 392 -18.17 7.86 -28.53
N VAL A 393 -16.92 8.14 -28.89
CA VAL A 393 -16.38 7.92 -30.24
C VAL A 393 -16.38 6.44 -30.64
N ASP A 394 -16.22 5.55 -29.66
CA ASP A 394 -16.35 4.11 -29.82
C ASP A 394 -17.59 3.61 -29.07
N GLU A 395 -18.23 2.55 -29.60
CA GLU A 395 -19.41 1.92 -29.00
C GLU A 395 -19.03 0.88 -27.91
N HIS A 396 -17.81 0.95 -27.36
CA HIS A 396 -17.38 0.01 -26.33
C HIS A 396 -17.85 0.45 -24.94
N PRO A 397 -18.24 -0.49 -24.05
CA PRO A 397 -18.57 -0.15 -22.69
C PRO A 397 -17.44 0.57 -21.96
N LYS A 398 -17.75 1.64 -21.24
CA LYS A 398 -16.78 2.44 -20.47
C LYS A 398 -17.20 2.56 -19.03
N LEU A 399 -16.22 2.47 -18.12
CA LEU A 399 -16.40 2.74 -16.69
C LEU A 399 -15.57 3.96 -16.29
N LEU A 400 -16.23 4.99 -15.80
CA LEU A 400 -15.58 6.20 -15.29
C LEU A 400 -15.79 6.29 -13.78
N LEU A 401 -14.71 6.34 -13.00
CA LEU A 401 -14.76 6.44 -11.55
C LEU A 401 -14.27 7.84 -11.10
N ILE A 402 -15.08 8.53 -10.29
CA ILE A 402 -14.70 9.73 -9.54
C ILE A 402 -14.77 9.41 -8.05
N ASP A 403 -13.62 9.43 -7.37
CA ASP A 403 -13.58 9.32 -5.91
C ASP A 403 -13.71 10.71 -5.26
N ASP A 404 -14.52 10.81 -4.19
CA ASP A 404 -14.88 12.03 -3.46
C ASP A 404 -15.50 13.11 -4.37
N LEU A 405 -16.57 12.77 -5.11
CA LEU A 405 -17.28 13.62 -6.10
C LEU A 405 -17.76 14.97 -5.51
N GLN A 406 -17.94 15.08 -4.19
CA GLN A 406 -18.24 16.35 -3.52
C GLN A 406 -17.15 17.41 -3.68
N TRP A 407 -15.92 17.01 -3.99
CA TRP A 407 -14.81 17.95 -4.20
C TRP A 407 -14.57 18.30 -5.67
N CYS A 408 -15.47 17.91 -6.59
CA CYS A 408 -15.41 18.37 -7.97
C CYS A 408 -15.76 19.85 -8.09
N ASP A 409 -15.07 20.55 -8.97
CA ASP A 409 -15.44 21.89 -9.43
C ASP A 409 -16.83 21.88 -10.11
N GLN A 410 -17.47 23.05 -10.12
CA GLN A 410 -18.82 23.19 -10.65
C GLN A 410 -18.87 22.82 -12.14
N GLU A 411 -17.86 23.19 -12.89
CA GLU A 411 -17.72 23.02 -14.33
C GLU A 411 -17.64 21.54 -14.71
N THR A 412 -16.86 20.75 -13.97
CA THR A 412 -16.84 19.29 -14.07
C THR A 412 -18.23 18.70 -13.84
N LEU A 413 -18.96 19.14 -12.81
CA LEU A 413 -20.30 18.63 -12.51
C LEU A 413 -21.32 19.03 -13.59
N GLU A 414 -21.23 20.25 -14.12
CA GLU A 414 -22.06 20.72 -15.23
C GLU A 414 -21.77 19.97 -16.54
N TRP A 415 -20.50 19.64 -16.79
CA TRP A 415 -20.12 18.82 -17.92
C TRP A 415 -20.58 17.37 -17.75
N LEU A 416 -20.47 16.77 -16.57
CA LEU A 416 -21.01 15.43 -16.30
C LEU A 416 -22.51 15.36 -16.56
N ARG A 417 -23.26 16.40 -16.14
CA ARG A 417 -24.68 16.55 -16.49
C ARG A 417 -24.87 16.56 -18.01
N PHE A 418 -24.09 17.36 -18.74
CA PHE A 418 -24.16 17.42 -20.19
C PHE A 418 -23.84 16.07 -20.85
N LEU A 419 -22.78 15.40 -20.41
CA LEU A 419 -22.34 14.10 -20.91
C LEU A 419 -23.45 13.05 -20.77
N LEU A 420 -24.09 12.96 -19.61
CA LEU A 420 -25.13 11.96 -19.37
C LEU A 420 -26.38 12.19 -20.23
N HIS A 421 -26.67 13.44 -20.58
CA HIS A 421 -27.72 13.76 -21.56
C HIS A 421 -27.28 13.43 -22.99
N PHE A 422 -26.09 13.86 -23.39
CA PHE A 422 -25.54 13.65 -24.74
C PHE A 422 -25.32 12.16 -25.06
N ALA A 423 -24.84 11.41 -24.07
CA ALA A 423 -24.48 10.00 -24.17
C ALA A 423 -25.57 9.07 -23.64
N ALA A 424 -26.84 9.49 -23.57
CA ALA A 424 -27.93 8.74 -22.95
C ALA A 424 -28.06 7.28 -23.45
N THR A 425 -27.69 7.02 -24.71
CA THR A 425 -27.70 5.68 -25.33
C THR A 425 -26.31 5.03 -25.47
N ALA A 426 -25.26 5.68 -24.96
CA ALA A 426 -23.91 5.12 -24.97
C ALA A 426 -23.74 4.10 -23.84
N PRO A 427 -22.86 3.09 -24.01
CA PRO A 427 -22.60 2.11 -22.97
C PRO A 427 -21.65 2.66 -21.89
N LEU A 428 -22.13 3.62 -21.09
CA LEU A 428 -21.33 4.37 -20.13
C LEU A 428 -21.82 4.19 -18.69
N LEU A 429 -20.94 3.77 -17.79
CA LEU A 429 -21.19 3.82 -16.35
C LEU A 429 -20.29 4.88 -15.69
N VAL A 430 -20.90 5.85 -15.02
CA VAL A 430 -20.19 6.79 -14.13
C VAL A 430 -20.42 6.35 -12.68
N VAL A 431 -19.34 6.13 -11.93
CA VAL A 431 -19.39 5.81 -10.50
C VAL A 431 -18.78 6.96 -9.73
N GLY A 432 -19.54 7.53 -8.79
CA GLY A 432 -19.07 8.57 -7.88
C GLY A 432 -19.11 8.07 -6.44
N THR A 433 -18.08 8.38 -5.64
CA THR A 433 -18.17 8.22 -4.18
C THR A 433 -18.46 9.58 -3.55
N VAL A 434 -19.34 9.64 -2.55
CA VAL A 434 -19.75 10.88 -1.89
C VAL A 434 -19.73 10.71 -0.38
N ARG A 435 -19.24 11.72 0.34
CA ARG A 435 -19.36 11.82 1.80
C ARG A 435 -20.58 12.65 2.15
N SER A 436 -21.59 12.00 2.70
CA SER A 436 -22.90 12.61 2.97
C SER A 436 -22.79 13.79 3.95
N GLU A 437 -21.82 13.75 4.86
CA GLU A 437 -21.55 14.77 5.87
C GLU A 437 -20.89 16.05 5.34
N GLU A 438 -20.32 16.03 4.13
CA GLU A 438 -19.60 17.16 3.52
C GLU A 438 -20.43 17.89 2.44
N VAL A 439 -21.67 17.45 2.17
CA VAL A 439 -22.52 18.03 1.11
C VAL A 439 -23.62 18.89 1.71
N GLU A 440 -23.44 20.21 1.70
CA GLU A 440 -24.45 21.19 2.10
C GLU A 440 -25.62 21.28 1.10
N ASP A 441 -26.80 21.70 1.54
CA ASP A 441 -28.03 21.79 0.72
C ASP A 441 -27.89 22.66 -0.54
N THR A 442 -26.93 23.59 -0.57
CA THR A 442 -26.63 24.50 -1.69
C THR A 442 -25.61 23.93 -2.68
N HIS A 443 -25.03 22.77 -2.41
CA HIS A 443 -23.95 22.20 -3.21
C HIS A 443 -24.41 21.86 -4.65
N PRO A 444 -23.60 22.15 -5.70
CA PRO A 444 -23.94 21.83 -7.09
C PRO A 444 -24.31 20.35 -7.37
N LEU A 445 -23.88 19.42 -6.51
CA LEU A 445 -24.25 18.00 -6.60
C LEU A 445 -25.74 17.77 -6.43
N TYR A 446 -26.45 18.60 -5.66
CA TYR A 446 -27.90 18.48 -5.51
C TYR A 446 -28.63 18.70 -6.83
N ALA A 447 -28.14 19.64 -7.66
CA ALA A 447 -28.71 19.90 -8.98
C ALA A 447 -28.53 18.69 -9.91
N LEU A 448 -27.31 18.14 -9.97
CA LEU A 448 -27.00 16.92 -10.73
C LEU A 448 -27.88 15.75 -10.25
N ARG A 449 -27.96 15.52 -8.94
CA ARG A 449 -28.73 14.45 -8.32
C ARG A 449 -30.22 14.53 -8.66
N ARG A 450 -30.79 15.73 -8.59
CA ARG A 450 -32.21 15.97 -8.92
C ARG A 450 -32.51 15.60 -10.36
N GLU A 451 -31.63 15.96 -11.29
CA GLU A 451 -31.83 15.72 -12.72
C GLU A 451 -31.68 14.24 -13.10
N LEU A 452 -30.64 13.56 -12.60
CA LEU A 452 -30.43 12.14 -12.86
C LEU A 452 -31.57 11.27 -12.29
N ARG A 453 -32.19 11.72 -11.20
CA ARG A 453 -33.39 11.09 -10.65
C ARG A 453 -34.60 11.23 -11.58
N ILE A 454 -34.77 12.38 -12.23
CA ILE A 454 -35.85 12.61 -13.20
C ILE A 454 -35.66 11.75 -14.45
N SER A 455 -34.43 11.61 -14.94
CA SER A 455 -34.10 10.82 -16.12
C SER A 455 -33.95 9.31 -15.86
N ASN A 456 -34.09 8.87 -14.61
CA ASN A 456 -33.93 7.47 -14.17
C ASN A 456 -32.55 6.85 -14.54
N GLN A 457 -31.51 7.68 -14.60
CA GLN A 457 -30.12 7.30 -14.90
C GLN A 457 -29.26 7.24 -13.63
N TRP A 458 -29.89 6.92 -12.50
CA TRP A 458 -29.34 7.13 -11.17
C TRP A 458 -29.57 5.92 -10.26
N THR A 459 -28.57 5.55 -9.48
CA THR A 459 -28.68 4.57 -8.40
C THR A 459 -27.83 5.00 -7.22
N VAL A 460 -28.40 4.96 -6.01
CA VAL A 460 -27.67 5.22 -4.76
C VAL A 460 -27.38 3.91 -4.08
N ILE A 461 -26.18 3.82 -3.54
CA ILE A 461 -25.76 2.76 -2.64
C ILE A 461 -25.29 3.43 -1.36
N ASP A 462 -26.15 3.39 -0.34
CA ASP A 462 -25.82 3.88 1.00
C ASP A 462 -25.04 2.80 1.76
N LEU A 463 -23.81 3.10 2.15
CA LEU A 463 -22.98 2.18 2.93
C LEU A 463 -23.22 2.38 4.44
N SER A 464 -23.86 1.40 5.06
CA SER A 464 -23.97 1.31 6.52
C SER A 464 -22.70 0.74 7.17
N PRO A 465 -22.45 0.90 8.48
CA PRO A 465 -21.39 0.17 9.17
C PRO A 465 -21.49 -1.35 8.99
N LEU A 466 -20.35 -2.05 9.07
CA LEU A 466 -20.29 -3.51 8.99
C LEU A 466 -21.00 -4.13 10.20
N SER A 467 -21.68 -5.24 9.96
CA SER A 467 -22.23 -6.06 11.03
C SER A 467 -21.12 -6.65 11.92
N SER A 468 -21.50 -7.19 13.08
CA SER A 468 -20.55 -7.87 13.96
C SER A 468 -19.87 -9.06 13.28
N GLU A 469 -20.58 -9.78 12.41
CA GLU A 469 -20.02 -10.94 11.68
C GLU A 469 -18.99 -10.47 10.65
N GLU A 470 -19.34 -9.47 9.83
CA GLU A 470 -18.44 -8.89 8.82
C GLU A 470 -17.22 -8.19 9.46
N THR A 471 -17.40 -7.53 10.61
CA THR A 471 -16.31 -6.94 11.39
C THR A 471 -15.32 -8.01 11.86
N THR A 472 -15.83 -9.17 12.28
CA THR A 472 -15.00 -10.31 12.69
C THR A 472 -14.20 -10.85 11.50
N GLU A 473 -14.89 -11.06 10.37
CA GLU A 473 -14.29 -11.57 9.14
C GLU A 473 -13.16 -10.63 8.65
N LEU A 474 -13.40 -9.33 8.64
CA LEU A 474 -12.41 -8.33 8.26
C LEU A 474 -11.22 -8.34 9.23
N ALA A 475 -11.48 -8.40 10.54
CA ALA A 475 -10.43 -8.43 11.55
C ALA A 475 -9.56 -9.69 11.45
N THR A 476 -10.15 -10.87 11.24
CA THR A 476 -9.43 -12.13 11.02
C THR A 476 -8.58 -12.08 9.75
N GLN A 477 -9.10 -11.49 8.67
CA GLN A 477 -8.34 -11.37 7.42
C GLN A 477 -7.11 -10.46 7.55
N VAL A 478 -7.21 -9.40 8.35
CA VAL A 478 -6.09 -8.47 8.60
C VAL A 478 -5.07 -9.07 9.56
N TRP A 479 -5.51 -9.79 10.59
CA TRP A 479 -4.64 -10.39 11.60
C TRP A 479 -3.88 -11.63 11.10
N GLY A 480 -4.49 -12.40 10.19
CA GLY A 480 -3.92 -13.65 9.67
C GLY A 480 -4.13 -14.88 10.55
N ASP A 481 -4.75 -14.71 11.72
CA ASP A 481 -5.08 -15.76 12.70
C ASP A 481 -6.50 -15.56 13.28
N TYR A 482 -7.04 -16.60 13.94
CA TYR A 482 -8.34 -16.55 14.59
C TYR A 482 -8.35 -15.60 15.80
N LEU A 483 -9.31 -14.66 15.84
CA LEU A 483 -9.57 -13.79 16.98
C LEU A 483 -10.61 -14.41 17.91
N ASP A 484 -10.35 -14.38 19.22
CA ASP A 484 -11.31 -14.86 20.21
C ASP A 484 -12.52 -13.94 20.35
N LYS A 485 -13.64 -14.49 20.83
CA LYS A 485 -14.93 -13.77 20.91
C LYS A 485 -14.89 -12.51 21.76
N GLU A 486 -14.02 -12.46 22.78
CA GLU A 486 -13.93 -11.29 23.65
C GLU A 486 -13.21 -10.14 22.94
N THR A 487 -12.12 -10.42 22.24
CA THR A 487 -11.43 -9.45 21.39
C THR A 487 -12.32 -8.94 20.26
N THR A 488 -13.07 -9.80 19.60
CA THR A 488 -14.07 -9.40 18.58
C THR A 488 -15.12 -8.44 19.13
N LYS A 489 -15.63 -8.70 20.34
CA LYS A 489 -16.64 -7.83 20.98
C LYS A 489 -16.06 -6.46 21.31
N ARG A 490 -14.82 -6.40 21.81
CA ARG A 490 -14.12 -5.14 22.07
C ARG A 490 -13.85 -4.38 20.78
N LEU A 491 -13.41 -5.07 19.73
CA LEU A 491 -13.23 -4.49 18.39
C LEU A 491 -14.54 -3.88 17.88
N MET A 492 -15.67 -4.60 17.94
CA MET A 492 -16.98 -4.09 17.51
C MET A 492 -17.43 -2.87 18.32
N GLN A 493 -17.21 -2.87 19.64
CA GLN A 493 -17.57 -1.73 20.51
C GLN A 493 -16.69 -0.50 20.26
N ALA A 494 -15.42 -0.71 19.93
CA ALA A 494 -14.47 0.36 19.68
C ALA A 494 -14.58 0.93 18.25
N SER A 495 -14.78 0.05 17.25
CA SER A 495 -14.85 0.41 15.83
C SER A 495 -16.26 0.78 15.36
N GLU A 496 -17.31 0.38 16.10
CA GLU A 496 -18.72 0.54 15.72
C GLU A 496 -19.03 -0.01 14.31
N GLY A 497 -18.22 -0.96 13.83
CA GLY A 497 -18.35 -1.55 12.49
C GLY A 497 -17.74 -0.73 11.35
N ASN A 498 -16.99 0.36 11.62
CA ASN A 498 -16.30 1.11 10.58
C ASN A 498 -15.02 0.36 10.12
N PRO A 499 -14.92 -0.07 8.84
CA PRO A 499 -13.80 -0.86 8.33
C PRO A 499 -12.42 -0.25 8.58
N LEU A 500 -12.29 1.08 8.47
CA LEU A 500 -11.02 1.77 8.71
C LEU A 500 -10.51 1.55 10.14
N PHE A 501 -11.41 1.61 11.12
CA PHE A 501 -11.08 1.40 12.52
C PHE A 501 -10.78 -0.07 12.83
N VAL A 502 -11.53 -1.00 12.22
CA VAL A 502 -11.29 -2.44 12.38
C VAL A 502 -9.89 -2.81 11.91
N VAL A 503 -9.52 -2.40 10.68
CA VAL A 503 -8.19 -2.67 10.11
C VAL A 503 -7.10 -2.11 11.01
N GLU A 504 -7.29 -0.90 11.54
CA GLU A 504 -6.27 -0.24 12.35
C GLU A 504 -6.07 -0.84 13.74
N MET A 505 -7.17 -1.10 14.46
CA MET A 505 -7.08 -1.67 15.82
C MET A 505 -6.42 -3.04 15.79
N VAL A 506 -6.62 -3.79 14.70
CA VAL A 506 -5.97 -5.08 14.48
C VAL A 506 -4.48 -4.90 14.16
N GLN A 507 -4.11 -3.93 13.30
CA GLN A 507 -2.70 -3.69 12.92
C GLN A 507 -1.84 -3.10 14.04
N SER A 508 -2.43 -2.29 14.92
CA SER A 508 -1.72 -1.69 16.05
C SER A 508 -1.55 -2.64 17.24
N GLY A 509 -2.29 -3.75 17.29
CA GLY A 509 -2.33 -4.64 18.45
C GLY A 509 -2.91 -4.00 19.71
N VAL A 510 -3.54 -2.83 19.58
CA VAL A 510 -4.11 -2.06 20.70
C VAL A 510 -5.61 -2.32 20.78
N TRP A 511 -5.99 -3.25 21.67
CA TRP A 511 -7.39 -3.47 22.06
C TRP A 511 -7.73 -2.64 23.29
N ALA A 512 -7.64 -1.31 23.18
CA ALA A 512 -7.81 -0.43 24.33
C ALA A 512 -9.20 -0.61 24.98
N THR A 513 -9.17 -0.76 26.31
CA THR A 513 -10.34 -0.67 27.20
C THR A 513 -10.96 0.73 27.13
N PRO A 514 -12.30 0.87 27.20
CA PRO A 514 -12.93 2.18 27.30
C PRO A 514 -12.74 2.75 28.71
N ALA A 515 -11.70 3.57 28.89
CA ALA A 515 -11.49 4.61 29.92
C ALA A 515 -9.98 4.92 29.87
N GLU A 516 -9.53 6.15 29.60
CA GLU A 516 -9.75 7.34 30.42
C GLU A 516 -10.14 8.55 29.57
N ALA A 517 -11.09 9.32 30.10
CA ALA A 517 -11.50 10.60 29.55
C ALA A 517 -10.28 11.53 29.40
N MET A 518 -10.03 12.01 28.18
CA MET A 518 -9.42 13.33 28.02
C MET A 518 -10.45 14.38 28.48
N PRO A 519 -10.02 15.46 29.15
CA PRO A 519 -10.93 16.45 29.71
C PRO A 519 -11.75 17.10 28.60
N ASP A 520 -13.02 17.38 28.89
CA ASP A 520 -13.85 18.31 28.13
C ASP A 520 -13.02 19.55 27.80
N SER A 521 -12.62 19.67 26.53
CA SER A 521 -12.20 20.94 25.97
C SER A 521 -13.31 21.33 25.02
N ASP A 522 -14.17 22.23 25.50
CA ASP A 522 -15.09 23.04 24.69
C ASP A 522 -14.28 23.82 23.65
N ASN A 523 -13.87 23.16 22.58
CA ASN A 523 -13.36 23.80 21.38
C ASN A 523 -14.27 23.35 20.23
N GLU A 524 -15.23 24.20 19.89
CA GLU A 524 -16.18 24.09 18.77
C GLU A 524 -15.49 24.02 17.38
N SER A 525 -14.20 23.70 17.31
CA SER A 525 -13.38 23.64 16.10
C SER A 525 -12.79 22.26 15.81
N GLN A 526 -13.13 21.21 16.58
CA GLN A 526 -12.73 19.83 16.25
C GLN A 526 -13.71 19.23 15.23
N THR A 527 -13.31 19.25 13.96
CA THR A 527 -14.06 18.67 12.82
C THR A 527 -13.96 17.14 12.70
N LEU A 528 -13.25 16.48 13.63
CA LEU A 528 -12.98 15.04 13.61
C LEU A 528 -13.58 14.35 14.86
N PRO A 529 -14.22 13.17 14.71
CA PRO A 529 -14.59 12.35 15.86
C PRO A 529 -13.36 12.04 16.73
N PRO A 530 -13.42 12.19 18.08
CA PRO A 530 -12.27 12.05 18.97
C PRO A 530 -11.49 10.73 18.79
N LYS A 531 -12.19 9.65 18.42
CA LYS A 531 -11.62 8.31 18.18
C LYS A 531 -10.79 8.22 16.90
N VAL A 532 -11.18 8.90 15.81
CA VAL A 532 -10.41 8.99 14.54
C VAL A 532 -9.10 9.73 14.80
N TYR A 533 -9.18 10.83 15.54
CA TYR A 533 -8.02 11.64 15.88
C TYR A 533 -7.02 10.84 16.73
N ALA A 534 -7.47 10.09 17.73
CA ALA A 534 -6.61 9.25 18.56
C ALA A 534 -5.82 8.19 17.76
N VAL A 535 -6.47 7.57 16.77
CA VAL A 535 -5.83 6.61 15.85
C VAL A 535 -4.75 7.28 15.00
N ILE A 536 -5.08 8.42 14.38
CA ILE A 536 -4.14 9.14 13.51
C ILE A 536 -2.96 9.65 14.33
N GLN A 537 -3.22 10.22 15.51
CA GLN A 537 -2.20 10.63 16.48
C GLN A 537 -1.28 9.47 16.87
N HIS A 538 -1.82 8.28 17.09
CA HIS A 538 -1.00 7.12 17.40
C HIS A 538 -0.04 6.77 16.24
N ARG A 539 -0.51 6.82 14.98
CA ARG A 539 0.38 6.61 13.82
C ARG A 539 1.48 7.67 13.74
N LEU A 540 1.12 8.94 13.95
CA LEU A 540 2.05 10.07 13.87
C LEU A 540 3.08 10.07 15.01
N THR A 541 2.68 9.66 16.21
CA THR A 541 3.57 9.57 17.39
C THR A 541 4.64 8.49 17.26
N GLN A 542 4.45 7.49 16.41
CA GLN A 542 5.47 6.47 16.16
C GLN A 542 6.47 6.84 15.05
N LEU A 543 6.25 7.94 14.32
CA LEU A 543 7.16 8.39 13.26
C LEU A 543 8.48 8.90 13.82
N SER A 544 9.57 8.64 13.08
CA SER A 544 10.85 9.32 13.30
C SER A 544 10.71 10.85 13.20
N PRO A 545 11.58 11.62 13.88
CA PRO A 545 11.60 13.08 13.74
C PRO A 545 11.71 13.55 12.29
N GLU A 546 12.47 12.82 11.47
CA GLU A 546 12.68 13.09 10.06
C GLU A 546 11.40 12.89 9.25
N ALA A 547 10.72 11.75 9.45
CA ALA A 547 9.44 11.45 8.82
C ALA A 547 8.32 12.41 9.26
N ARG A 548 8.32 12.86 10.53
CA ARG A 548 7.37 13.89 11.00
C ARG A 548 7.56 15.24 10.33
N GLN A 549 8.81 15.66 10.13
CA GLN A 549 9.08 16.91 9.43
C GLN A 549 8.65 16.82 7.96
N LEU A 550 8.93 15.67 7.31
CA LEU A 550 8.61 15.47 5.91
C LEU A 550 7.08 15.37 5.68
N VAL A 551 6.36 14.64 6.54
CA VAL A 551 4.90 14.54 6.43
C VAL A 551 4.22 15.88 6.71
N ALA A 552 4.77 16.72 7.59
CA ALA A 552 4.26 18.06 7.83
C ALA A 552 4.44 19.00 6.63
N LEU A 553 5.57 18.89 5.93
CA LEU A 553 5.79 19.55 4.66
C LEU A 553 4.80 19.06 3.60
N ALA A 554 4.70 17.73 3.42
CA ALA A 554 3.75 17.11 2.50
C ALA A 554 2.31 17.55 2.77
N ALA A 555 1.91 17.59 4.05
CA ALA A 555 0.56 17.99 4.45
C ALA A 555 0.25 19.45 4.13
N THR A 556 1.29 20.30 4.04
CA THR A 556 1.15 21.69 3.63
C THR A 556 1.09 21.83 2.11
N ILE A 557 1.83 21.00 1.35
CA ILE A 557 1.78 20.99 -0.12
C ILE A 557 0.38 20.64 -0.62
N GLY A 558 -0.21 19.56 -0.08
CA GLY A 558 -1.50 19.09 -0.55
C GLY A 558 -1.74 17.63 -0.18
N ARG A 559 -2.87 17.08 -0.66
CA ARG A 559 -3.18 15.66 -0.45
C ARG A 559 -2.36 14.76 -1.37
N SER A 560 -2.18 15.17 -2.63
CA SER A 560 -1.18 14.61 -3.54
C SER A 560 0.01 15.57 -3.67
N PHE A 561 1.20 15.02 -3.86
CA PHE A 561 2.43 15.79 -4.01
C PHE A 561 3.48 15.02 -4.82
N ALA A 562 4.21 15.73 -5.67
CA ALA A 562 5.33 15.19 -6.43
C ALA A 562 6.59 15.10 -5.57
N PHE A 563 7.42 14.08 -5.82
CA PHE A 563 8.71 13.91 -5.15
C PHE A 563 9.60 15.15 -5.26
N ASP A 564 9.70 15.73 -6.46
CA ASP A 564 10.61 16.86 -6.73
C ASP A 564 10.25 18.11 -5.93
N VAL A 565 8.95 18.40 -5.80
CA VAL A 565 8.45 19.52 -5.00
C VAL A 565 8.76 19.29 -3.52
N LEU A 566 8.52 18.07 -3.02
CA LEU A 566 8.84 17.70 -1.64
C LEU A 566 10.34 17.79 -1.35
N ALA A 567 11.17 17.30 -2.28
CA ALA A 567 12.62 17.28 -2.13
C ALA A 567 13.19 18.71 -2.07
N GLN A 568 12.85 19.56 -3.04
CA GLN A 568 13.26 20.96 -3.08
C GLN A 568 12.74 21.74 -1.87
N ALA A 569 11.48 21.52 -1.47
CA ALA A 569 10.89 22.20 -0.33
C ALA A 569 11.36 21.67 1.04
N SER A 570 11.98 20.48 1.09
CA SER A 570 12.62 19.98 2.32
C SER A 570 14.04 20.52 2.48
N GLY A 571 14.79 20.63 1.36
CA GLY A 571 16.21 21.01 1.34
C GLY A 571 17.11 20.04 2.09
N LYS A 572 16.64 18.80 2.24
CA LYS A 572 17.40 17.67 2.77
C LYS A 572 18.07 16.91 1.63
N ASN A 573 19.00 16.02 1.98
CA ASN A 573 19.58 15.10 0.99
C ASN A 573 18.54 14.08 0.52
N GLU A 574 18.68 13.59 -0.71
CA GLU A 574 17.74 12.68 -1.36
C GLU A 574 17.56 11.39 -0.56
N ASP A 575 18.65 10.81 -0.04
CA ASP A 575 18.64 9.59 0.77
C ASP A 575 17.80 9.73 2.05
N GLU A 576 17.84 10.91 2.70
CA GLU A 576 17.05 11.18 3.90
C GLU A 576 15.56 11.29 3.58
N ILE A 577 15.22 11.89 2.45
CA ILE A 577 13.84 12.03 1.97
C ILE A 577 13.28 10.66 1.61
N VAL A 578 14.04 9.83 0.88
CA VAL A 578 13.64 8.48 0.48
C VAL A 578 13.42 7.60 1.72
N SER A 579 14.33 7.62 2.69
CA SER A 579 14.17 6.86 3.94
C SER A 579 12.92 7.27 4.73
N ALA A 580 12.65 8.57 4.81
CA ALA A 580 11.46 9.10 5.47
C ALA A 580 10.17 8.78 4.69
N LEU A 581 10.16 8.87 3.36
CA LEU A 581 9.03 8.45 2.52
C LEU A 581 8.75 6.95 2.67
N ASP A 582 9.81 6.14 2.72
CA ASP A 582 9.72 4.69 2.97
C ASP A 582 9.04 4.40 4.30
N GLU A 583 9.41 5.12 5.37
CA GLU A 583 8.76 4.99 6.67
C GLU A 583 7.26 5.38 6.59
N LEU A 584 6.95 6.51 5.96
CA LEU A 584 5.58 6.99 5.80
C LEU A 584 4.72 6.01 4.97
N TRP A 585 5.31 5.38 3.95
CA TRP A 585 4.66 4.37 3.12
C TRP A 585 4.44 3.06 3.88
N ARG A 586 5.47 2.54 4.59
CA ARG A 586 5.36 1.32 5.42
C ARG A 586 4.28 1.47 6.50
N ARG A 587 4.18 2.66 7.10
CA ARG A 587 3.17 3.00 8.11
C ARG A 587 1.82 3.40 7.52
N ARG A 588 1.64 3.30 6.19
CA ARG A 588 0.41 3.63 5.45
C ARG A 588 -0.08 5.06 5.69
N VAL A 589 0.82 5.99 5.98
CA VAL A 589 0.52 7.43 6.05
C VAL A 589 0.33 7.97 4.64
N ILE A 590 1.18 7.52 3.71
CA ILE A 590 1.16 7.86 2.29
C ILE A 590 1.09 6.59 1.43
N ARG A 591 0.69 6.75 0.17
CA ARG A 591 0.65 5.73 -0.87
C ARG A 591 1.26 6.29 -2.16
N GLU A 592 1.82 5.42 -2.99
CA GLU A 592 2.39 5.80 -4.28
C GLU A 592 1.28 5.96 -5.33
N GLN A 593 1.33 7.05 -6.10
CA GLN A 593 0.44 7.37 -7.20
C GLN A 593 1.27 7.66 -8.46
N GLY A 594 1.36 6.70 -9.37
CA GLY A 594 2.20 6.86 -10.57
C GLY A 594 3.70 6.76 -10.26
N ALA A 595 4.56 7.25 -11.16
CA ALA A 595 6.01 7.04 -11.07
C ALA A 595 6.74 8.02 -10.14
N HIS A 596 6.16 9.20 -9.85
CA HIS A 596 6.82 10.28 -9.10
C HIS A 596 5.86 11.06 -8.18
N GLU A 597 4.62 10.59 -7.98
CA GLU A 597 3.66 11.25 -7.09
C GLU A 597 3.30 10.35 -5.90
N TYR A 598 3.02 11.00 -4.79
CA TYR A 598 2.55 10.38 -3.57
C TYR A 598 1.22 11.01 -3.19
N ASP A 599 0.37 10.23 -2.53
CA ASP A 599 -0.92 10.66 -2.01
C ASP A 599 -0.99 10.28 -0.53
N PHE A 600 -1.63 11.11 0.28
CA PHE A 600 -2.01 10.70 1.62
C PHE A 600 -3.00 9.54 1.53
N SER A 601 -2.74 8.46 2.28
CA SER A 601 -3.65 7.31 2.29
C SER A 601 -5.09 7.74 2.62
N HIS A 602 -5.24 8.73 3.50
CA HIS A 602 -6.51 9.37 3.84
C HIS A 602 -6.32 10.87 4.09
N ASP A 603 -7.26 11.68 3.63
CA ASP A 603 -7.22 13.14 3.80
C ASP A 603 -7.22 13.57 5.28
N ARG A 604 -7.89 12.80 6.15
CA ARG A 604 -7.91 13.06 7.59
C ARG A 604 -6.52 12.99 8.24
N ILE A 605 -5.61 12.18 7.67
CA ILE A 605 -4.22 12.12 8.14
C ILE A 605 -3.51 13.42 7.81
N ARG A 606 -3.69 13.95 6.59
CA ARG A 606 -3.19 15.27 6.20
C ARG A 606 -3.72 16.36 7.13
N GLU A 607 -5.04 16.41 7.33
CA GLU A 607 -5.68 17.40 8.21
C GLU A 607 -5.14 17.36 9.64
N ALA A 608 -5.00 16.16 10.21
CA ALA A 608 -4.44 16.00 11.55
C ALA A 608 -3.00 16.52 11.63
N VAL A 609 -2.13 16.12 10.69
CA VAL A 609 -0.73 16.59 10.62
C VAL A 609 -0.67 18.12 10.46
N TYR A 610 -1.49 18.68 9.56
CA TYR A 610 -1.52 20.12 9.31
C TYR A 610 -2.04 20.89 10.54
N SER A 611 -3.02 20.33 11.25
CA SER A 611 -3.61 20.94 12.46
C SER A 611 -2.59 21.06 13.61
N GLU A 612 -1.63 20.13 13.72
CA GLU A 612 -0.55 20.17 14.72
C GLU A 612 0.50 21.25 14.46
N LEU A 613 0.59 21.77 13.22
CA LEU A 613 1.56 22.80 12.89
C LEU A 613 1.22 24.11 13.59
N SER A 614 2.21 24.71 14.25
CA SER A 614 2.08 26.06 14.81
C SER A 614 1.88 27.10 13.68
N PRO A 615 1.19 28.22 13.94
CA PRO A 615 0.93 29.24 12.91
C PRO A 615 2.20 29.75 12.21
N ILE A 616 3.29 29.92 12.95
CA ILE A 616 4.58 30.36 12.38
C ILE A 616 5.16 29.29 11.44
N ARG A 617 5.10 28.01 11.83
CA ARG A 617 5.58 26.91 10.98
C ARG A 617 4.74 26.80 9.71
N ARG A 618 3.42 26.95 9.80
CA ARG A 618 2.54 26.96 8.62
C ARG A 618 2.98 28.04 7.63
N LYS A 619 3.13 29.29 8.09
CA LYS A 619 3.57 30.41 7.24
C LYS A 619 4.91 30.13 6.55
N MET A 620 5.92 29.68 7.31
CA MET A 620 7.24 29.36 6.76
C MET A 620 7.19 28.25 5.71
N ILE A 621 6.41 27.19 5.95
CA ILE A 621 6.29 26.08 5.01
C ILE A 621 5.52 26.52 3.76
N HIS A 622 4.40 27.24 3.91
CA HIS A 622 3.64 27.78 2.77
C HIS A 622 4.51 28.68 1.89
N GLN A 623 5.29 29.59 2.48
CA GLN A 623 6.23 30.43 1.74
C GLN A 623 7.23 29.59 0.92
N ARG A 624 7.78 28.54 1.55
CA ARG A 624 8.78 27.68 0.91
C ARG A 624 8.18 26.85 -0.23
N VAL A 625 6.97 26.32 -0.04
CA VAL A 625 6.25 25.60 -1.09
C VAL A 625 5.94 26.51 -2.27
N ALA A 626 5.45 27.74 -2.02
CA ALA A 626 5.19 28.71 -3.08
C ALA A 626 6.44 29.00 -3.92
N GLN A 627 7.58 29.24 -3.26
CA GLN A 627 8.85 29.51 -3.95
C GLN A 627 9.32 28.35 -4.81
N VAL A 628 9.17 27.12 -4.33
CA VAL A 628 9.55 25.91 -5.09
C VAL A 628 8.64 25.71 -6.29
N LEU A 629 7.32 25.86 -6.11
CA LEU A 629 6.35 25.78 -7.21
C LEU A 629 6.66 26.84 -8.27
N GLU A 630 6.90 28.08 -7.87
CA GLU A 630 7.20 29.18 -8.78
C GLU A 630 8.50 28.97 -9.56
N ILE A 631 9.53 28.36 -8.94
CA ILE A 631 10.77 27.99 -9.63
C ILE A 631 10.54 26.86 -10.63
N ALA A 632 9.81 25.83 -10.22
CA ALA A 632 9.53 24.67 -11.05
C ALA A 632 8.66 25.02 -12.27
N SER A 633 7.74 25.97 -12.13
CA SER A 633 6.79 26.38 -13.16
C SER A 633 7.22 27.65 -13.93
N ARG A 634 8.50 28.02 -13.93
CA ARG A 634 8.98 29.26 -14.58
C ARG A 634 8.66 29.36 -16.07
N SER A 635 8.62 28.23 -16.76
CA SER A 635 8.32 28.17 -18.20
C SER A 635 6.82 28.34 -18.48
N ASP A 636 5.98 27.88 -17.57
CA ASP A 636 4.52 27.96 -17.67
C ASP A 636 3.90 27.94 -16.24
N PRO A 637 3.59 29.11 -15.66
CA PRO A 637 3.06 29.20 -14.31
C PRO A 637 1.53 29.08 -14.26
N ASP A 638 0.84 29.10 -15.40
CA ASP A 638 -0.62 29.11 -15.46
C ASP A 638 -1.26 27.92 -14.72
N PRO A 639 -0.77 26.67 -14.85
CA PRO A 639 -1.34 25.50 -14.19
C PRO A 639 -1.26 25.54 -12.65
N VAL A 640 -0.32 26.28 -12.08
CA VAL A 640 -0.09 26.36 -10.62
C VAL A 640 -0.42 27.74 -10.04
N SER A 641 -0.90 28.68 -10.87
CA SER A 641 -1.18 30.07 -10.48
C SER A 641 -2.10 30.19 -9.26
N ALA A 642 -3.17 29.39 -9.20
CA ALA A 642 -4.09 29.38 -8.06
C ALA A 642 -3.45 28.78 -6.79
N GLN A 643 -2.64 27.72 -6.93
CA GLN A 643 -1.88 27.15 -5.80
C GLN A 643 -0.85 28.15 -5.27
N LEU A 644 -0.15 28.87 -6.15
CA LEU A 644 0.79 29.93 -5.78
C LEU A 644 0.09 31.04 -5.00
N ALA A 645 -1.08 31.50 -5.47
CA ALA A 645 -1.88 32.51 -4.78
C ALA A 645 -2.25 32.06 -3.36
N PHE A 646 -2.76 30.84 -3.23
CA PHE A 646 -3.12 30.22 -1.95
C PHE A 646 -1.92 30.12 -1.00
N HIS A 647 -0.78 29.58 -1.45
CA HIS A 647 0.40 29.43 -0.60
C HIS A 647 0.99 30.79 -0.21
N TYR A 648 0.99 31.79 -1.10
CA TYR A 648 1.45 33.13 -0.76
C TYR A 648 0.52 33.84 0.23
N GLU A 649 -0.80 33.66 0.11
CA GLU A 649 -1.77 34.17 1.09
C GLU A 649 -1.53 33.56 2.47
N ARG A 650 -1.45 32.22 2.55
CA ARG A 650 -1.20 31.50 3.81
C ARG A 650 0.18 31.78 4.42
N ALA A 651 1.08 32.39 3.66
CA ALA A 651 2.38 32.88 4.10
C ALA A 651 2.38 34.37 4.54
N ASP A 652 1.22 35.05 4.51
CA ASP A 652 1.05 36.51 4.69
C ASP A 652 1.81 37.37 3.66
N LEU A 653 2.15 36.80 2.50
CA LEU A 653 2.79 37.51 1.40
C LEU A 653 1.72 38.03 0.42
N PHE A 654 0.87 38.93 0.93
CA PHE A 654 -0.36 39.36 0.26
C PHE A 654 -0.13 40.01 -1.10
N GLN A 655 0.97 40.75 -1.27
CA GLN A 655 1.27 41.38 -2.56
C GLN A 655 1.48 40.33 -3.66
N GLN A 656 2.26 39.29 -3.38
CA GLN A 656 2.46 38.17 -4.30
C GLN A 656 1.15 37.39 -4.51
N ALA A 657 0.40 37.15 -3.43
CA ALA A 657 -0.87 36.44 -3.51
C ALA A 657 -1.87 37.12 -4.45
N ILE A 658 -2.00 38.45 -4.39
CA ILE A 658 -2.89 39.24 -5.25
C ILE A 658 -2.50 39.09 -6.73
N ASP A 659 -1.20 39.18 -7.04
CA ASP A 659 -0.71 39.07 -8.41
C ASP A 659 -0.98 37.66 -8.98
N TRP A 660 -0.82 36.63 -8.16
CA TRP A 660 -1.14 35.24 -8.54
C TRP A 660 -2.64 34.97 -8.60
N TYR A 661 -3.47 35.55 -7.73
CA TYR A 661 -4.94 35.47 -7.83
C TYR A 661 -5.45 36.10 -9.11
N GLN A 662 -4.86 37.22 -9.54
CA GLN A 662 -5.17 37.83 -10.83
C GLN A 662 -4.83 36.88 -11.99
N GLN A 663 -3.64 36.25 -11.98
CA GLN A 663 -3.29 35.26 -13.00
C GLN A 663 -4.23 34.05 -12.98
N ALA A 664 -4.53 33.50 -11.80
CA ALA A 664 -5.46 32.39 -11.63
C ALA A 664 -6.86 32.70 -12.18
N ALA A 665 -7.35 33.92 -11.96
CA ALA A 665 -8.62 34.39 -12.53
C ALA A 665 -8.58 34.43 -14.07
N LEU A 666 -7.51 34.96 -14.66
CA LEU A 666 -7.34 34.99 -16.12
C LEU A 666 -7.25 33.59 -16.71
N VAL A 667 -6.59 32.66 -16.03
CA VAL A 667 -6.54 31.24 -16.42
C VAL A 667 -7.93 30.62 -16.33
N ALA A 668 -8.66 30.83 -15.23
CA ALA A 668 -10.01 30.33 -15.04
C ALA A 668 -10.98 30.85 -16.12
N GLN A 669 -10.90 32.13 -16.48
CA GLN A 669 -11.68 32.72 -17.58
C GLN A 669 -11.41 32.05 -18.93
N ARG A 670 -10.14 31.71 -19.22
CA ARG A 670 -9.77 30.99 -20.46
C ARG A 670 -10.43 29.61 -20.55
N PHE A 671 -10.94 29.05 -19.45
CA PHE A 671 -11.63 27.77 -19.38
C PHE A 671 -13.14 27.88 -19.06
N PHE A 672 -13.72 29.09 -19.07
CA PHE A 672 -15.09 29.37 -18.62
C PHE A 672 -15.40 28.94 -17.17
N ALA A 673 -14.37 28.84 -16.32
CA ALA A 673 -14.50 28.64 -14.89
C ALA A 673 -14.79 29.99 -14.22
N HIS A 674 -15.97 30.55 -14.52
CA HIS A 674 -16.31 31.92 -14.10
C HIS A 674 -16.52 32.03 -12.61
N VAL A 675 -17.05 30.98 -11.97
CA VAL A 675 -17.28 30.96 -10.53
C VAL A 675 -15.93 31.01 -9.79
N GLU A 676 -14.96 30.20 -10.22
CA GLU A 676 -13.59 30.22 -9.72
C GLU A 676 -12.90 31.54 -10.02
N SER A 677 -13.07 32.08 -11.24
CA SER A 677 -12.53 33.40 -11.57
C SER A 677 -13.07 34.49 -10.65
N ILE A 678 -14.37 34.50 -10.36
CA ILE A 678 -14.98 35.46 -9.45
C ILE A 678 -14.40 35.28 -8.05
N ALA A 679 -14.34 34.04 -7.55
CA ALA A 679 -13.78 33.73 -6.25
C ALA A 679 -12.31 34.19 -6.11
N TYR A 680 -11.46 33.95 -7.11
CA TYR A 680 -10.06 34.42 -7.10
C TYR A 680 -9.95 35.94 -7.12
N LEU A 681 -10.80 36.63 -7.89
CA LEU A 681 -10.82 38.10 -7.93
C LEU A 681 -11.34 38.71 -6.62
N GLU A 682 -12.36 38.10 -6.01
CA GLU A 682 -12.87 38.49 -4.70
C GLU A 682 -11.82 38.30 -3.60
N SER A 683 -11.11 37.16 -3.59
CA SER A 683 -9.97 36.93 -2.69
C SER A 683 -8.87 37.97 -2.89
N GLY A 684 -8.49 38.25 -4.14
CA GLY A 684 -7.51 39.29 -4.46
C GLY A 684 -7.93 40.69 -4.01
N LEU A 685 -9.21 41.04 -4.17
CA LEU A 685 -9.77 42.32 -3.69
C LEU A 685 -9.78 42.39 -2.15
N ALA A 686 -10.17 41.31 -1.47
CA ALA A 686 -10.18 41.24 -0.02
C ALA A 686 -8.76 41.39 0.58
N LEU A 687 -7.76 40.75 -0.02
CA LEU A 687 -6.36 40.93 0.38
C LEU A 687 -5.84 42.33 0.08
N LEU A 688 -6.22 42.91 -1.06
CA LEU A 688 -5.84 44.27 -1.42
C LEU A 688 -6.33 45.27 -0.37
N GLU A 689 -7.55 45.10 0.16
CA GLU A 689 -8.11 45.94 1.23
C GLU A 689 -7.33 45.90 2.55
N GLN A 690 -6.52 44.86 2.79
CA GLN A 690 -5.65 44.76 3.97
C GLN A 690 -4.31 45.50 3.81
N LEU A 691 -3.94 45.90 2.59
CA LEU A 691 -2.69 46.61 2.29
C LEU A 691 -2.82 48.13 2.46
N GLN A 692 -1.69 48.81 2.65
CA GLN A 692 -1.64 50.27 2.72
C GLN A 692 -2.09 50.89 1.37
N GLN A 693 -2.92 51.92 1.44
CA GLN A 693 -3.50 52.60 0.28
C GLN A 693 -2.50 53.58 -0.34
N ASP A 694 -1.59 53.05 -1.18
CA ASP A 694 -0.67 53.85 -1.99
C ASP A 694 -1.21 54.07 -3.42
N GLU A 695 -0.53 54.85 -4.25
CA GLU A 695 -0.98 55.18 -5.62
C GLU A 695 -1.17 53.93 -6.52
N SER A 696 -0.44 52.85 -6.24
CA SER A 696 -0.58 51.54 -6.89
C SER A 696 -1.89 50.81 -6.52
N TYR A 697 -2.45 51.08 -5.33
CA TYR A 697 -3.69 50.46 -4.83
C TYR A 697 -4.87 50.74 -5.76
N ALA A 698 -5.07 52.01 -6.14
CA ALA A 698 -6.20 52.41 -6.96
C ALA A 698 -6.15 51.77 -8.36
N THR A 699 -4.95 51.66 -8.95
CA THR A 699 -4.74 51.04 -10.26
C THR A 699 -5.00 49.53 -10.21
N LYS A 700 -4.47 48.82 -9.20
CA LYS A 700 -4.72 47.39 -9.02
C LYS A 700 -6.18 47.10 -8.72
N LYS A 701 -6.83 47.89 -7.86
CA LYS A 701 -8.25 47.75 -7.53
C LYS A 701 -9.13 47.92 -8.77
N LEU A 702 -8.86 48.94 -9.57
CA LEU A 702 -9.59 49.15 -10.83
C LEU A 702 -9.40 47.97 -11.79
N HIS A 703 -8.19 47.44 -11.92
CA HIS A 703 -7.90 46.31 -12.79
C HIS A 703 -8.66 45.04 -12.36
N LEU A 704 -8.62 44.69 -11.07
CA LEU A 704 -9.35 43.54 -10.54
C LEU A 704 -10.87 43.68 -10.71
N LEU A 705 -11.42 44.89 -10.49
CA LEU A 705 -12.85 45.16 -10.69
C LEU A 705 -13.28 45.04 -12.17
N LEU A 706 -12.43 45.45 -13.12
CA LEU A 706 -12.71 45.28 -14.55
C LEU A 706 -12.72 43.80 -14.95
N LEU A 707 -11.79 43.00 -14.41
CA LEU A 707 -11.80 41.55 -14.62
C LEU A 707 -13.01 40.89 -13.98
N LEU A 708 -13.47 41.39 -12.83
CA LEU A 708 -14.64 40.88 -12.12
C LEU A 708 -15.93 41.18 -12.89
N ASP A 709 -16.08 42.41 -13.38
CA ASP A 709 -17.21 42.80 -14.23
C ASP A 709 -17.29 41.95 -15.50
N SER A 710 -16.13 41.69 -16.12
CA SER A 710 -16.03 40.75 -17.24
C SER A 710 -16.47 39.34 -16.84
N ALA A 711 -16.01 38.81 -15.70
CA ALA A 711 -16.37 37.46 -15.25
C ALA A 711 -17.86 37.31 -14.93
N ILE A 712 -18.49 38.33 -14.33
CA ILE A 712 -19.91 38.34 -13.96
C ILE A 712 -20.82 38.47 -15.20
N SER A 713 -20.34 39.13 -16.25
CA SER A 713 -21.12 39.39 -17.46
C SER A 713 -21.38 38.14 -18.33
N TYR A 714 -20.64 37.05 -18.09
CA TYR A 714 -20.79 35.77 -18.81
C TYR A 714 -21.64 34.77 -18.04
#